data_AF-A0A074WLF0-F1
#
_entry.id   AF-A0A074WLF0-F1
#
_cell.length_a   1.000
_cell.length_b   1.000
_cell.length_c   1.000
_cell.angle_alpha   90.00
_cell.angle_beta   90.00
_cell.angle_gamma   90.00
#
_symmetry.space_group_name_H-M   'P 1'
#
loop_
_entity.id
_entity.type
_entity.pdbx_description
1 polymer ?
#
loop_
_entity_poly.entity_id
_entity_poly.type
_entity_poly.pdbx_seq_one_letter_code
_entity_poly.pdbx_strand_id
1 'polypeptide(L)'
;MNSFTPRELPERQKKLQPILGIPVPYLFAATSALSVALFTWPLRWILSGSAILTFAILSGAANGHRILPFFNIWSLLLLINLSYGVAATSWLLHGAFVAACYPAIFFTCLFQFDPVGRFVRRQVRNVLKELQFIDDQIAFFDIPALEIDVDVNGLMNIRGMTFCLSSLMIIAHGVEVGIKFSEDMEIAIAVDEVKISLFRKIVISDVYAAVKGGEDEMYLRKLSENGRTPTDNSFMSSDTPLLSTAAKTGDTRSLGVAMHERMTERTSESMTKGPAPKPISPSVGLKGIKQLSPDDDHARETYKNILTHIQETSIITVCQEEVQEMLRTKHVEGEVLDDKKDYRSAICSQLHGKPTVPHCSKRSIRVSTLQQDMPMRKFLHRLPLLLRCTLNPIAYFHPIYIKSITAGGSGAMIETMLHKQIFQDHPEQASDVKNLKKRISAWLKDANFVFEAEKITGMASVPINPVFNILSDLLFDDIMVYRTVKEEVDYKQIVHLGGADARISVPSFLLPHHEHILPPVPTQEDKAAQQQKIDDADSQPKTIQAEQELAQLRKDETNVNISAHVRLPACFDQSLLDFIAALVKATKIVEMDKVEKSLDKEIHGFREFTKAVKTDLNDKMRRVAVDAAANDKWIAKLVGKVTKKLETMQGDIGYSGDLPVALDVYRKKAEPGSKLMP
;
A
#
# COMPACT_ATOMS: atom_id res chain seq x y z
N MET A 1 -16.63 18.12 -14.87
CA MET A 1 -17.91 18.73 -14.42
C MET A 1 -18.86 17.63 -13.94
N ASN A 2 -19.05 17.51 -12.62
CA ASN A 2 -20.21 16.89 -12.01
C ASN A 2 -20.61 17.83 -10.88
N SER A 3 -21.78 18.45 -11.05
CA SER A 3 -22.37 19.37 -10.09
C SER A 3 -22.56 18.67 -8.74
N PHE A 4 -22.24 19.39 -7.68
CA PHE A 4 -22.62 19.07 -6.31
C PHE A 4 -24.11 18.73 -6.24
N THR A 5 -24.45 17.45 -6.08
CA THR A 5 -25.76 17.06 -5.56
C THR A 5 -25.69 17.11 -4.03
N PRO A 6 -26.55 17.90 -3.37
CA PRO A 6 -26.64 17.90 -1.92
C PRO A 6 -27.31 16.59 -1.49
N ARG A 7 -26.63 15.82 -0.63
CA ARG A 7 -27.19 14.73 0.19
C ARG A 7 -28.35 13.97 -0.46
N GLU A 8 -28.05 12.86 -1.14
CA GLU A 8 -28.99 11.73 -1.04
C GLU A 8 -28.92 11.22 0.42
N LEU A 9 -29.81 11.76 1.25
CA LEU A 9 -30.17 11.13 2.51
C LEU A 9 -30.57 9.69 2.18
N PRO A 10 -30.09 8.67 2.92
CA PRO A 10 -30.56 7.31 2.73
C PRO A 10 -32.08 7.31 2.78
N GLU A 11 -32.73 6.53 1.90
CA GLU A 11 -34.19 6.40 1.76
C GLU A 11 -34.90 6.65 3.10
N ARG A 12 -35.79 7.66 3.13
CA ARG A 12 -36.58 8.02 4.31
C ARG A 12 -37.22 6.75 4.88
N GLN A 13 -36.66 6.27 5.98
CA GLN A 13 -37.12 5.06 6.62
C GLN A 13 -38.58 5.19 7.05
N LYS A 14 -39.32 4.07 7.02
CA LYS A 14 -40.72 4.02 7.46
C LYS A 14 -40.81 4.56 8.89
N LYS A 15 -41.50 5.70 9.05
CA LYS A 15 -41.79 6.31 10.35
C LYS A 15 -42.53 5.30 11.23
N LEU A 16 -42.19 5.25 12.53
CA LEU A 16 -42.97 4.48 13.49
C LEU A 16 -44.42 4.98 13.48
N GLN A 17 -45.37 4.08 13.25
CA GLN A 17 -46.79 4.41 13.28
C GLN A 17 -47.21 4.68 14.73
N PRO A 18 -48.05 5.71 14.97
CA PRO A 18 -48.58 5.99 16.30
C PRO A 18 -49.45 4.82 16.78
N ILE A 19 -49.32 4.47 18.05
CA ILE A 19 -50.18 3.48 18.71
C ILE A 19 -51.25 4.28 19.46
N LEU A 20 -52.54 4.02 19.20
CA LEU A 20 -53.67 4.78 19.79
C LEU A 20 -53.63 6.31 19.49
N GLY A 21 -53.06 6.73 18.35
CA GLY A 21 -52.99 8.15 17.97
C GLY A 21 -51.96 8.98 18.73
N ILE A 22 -51.24 8.38 19.68
CA ILE A 22 -50.16 9.02 20.45
C ILE A 22 -48.81 8.52 19.87
N PRO A 23 -47.82 9.41 19.66
CA PRO A 23 -46.49 8.98 19.28
C PRO A 23 -45.89 8.07 20.36
N VAL A 24 -45.40 6.90 19.95
CA VAL A 24 -44.78 5.87 20.80
C VAL A 24 -43.79 6.41 21.87
N PRO A 25 -42.91 7.41 21.59
CA PRO A 25 -42.01 7.94 22.63
C PRO A 25 -42.75 8.61 23.80
N TYR A 26 -43.85 9.33 23.55
CA TYR A 26 -44.61 10.00 24.62
C TYR A 26 -45.43 9.00 25.44
N LEU A 27 -45.94 7.94 24.80
CA LEU A 27 -46.59 6.85 25.49
C LEU A 27 -45.61 6.13 26.43
N PHE A 28 -44.38 5.87 25.98
CA PHE A 28 -43.32 5.30 26.81
C PHE A 28 -42.91 6.22 27.97
N ALA A 29 -42.82 7.54 27.74
CA ALA A 29 -42.52 8.50 28.80
C ALA A 29 -43.62 8.56 29.86
N ALA A 30 -44.89 8.55 29.44
CA ALA A 30 -46.05 8.57 30.33
C ALA A 30 -46.12 7.28 31.19
N THR A 31 -45.91 6.11 30.59
CA THR A 31 -45.90 4.84 31.33
C THR A 31 -44.71 4.75 32.28
N SER A 32 -43.54 5.26 31.89
CA SER A 32 -42.36 5.30 32.76
C SER A 32 -42.56 6.25 33.94
N ALA A 33 -43.13 7.44 33.72
CA ALA A 33 -43.45 8.39 34.79
C ALA A 33 -44.49 7.84 35.77
N LEU A 34 -45.54 7.19 35.26
CA LEU A 34 -46.53 6.50 36.07
C LEU A 34 -45.90 5.36 36.89
N SER A 35 -44.96 4.62 36.30
CA SER A 35 -44.26 3.53 37.01
C SER A 35 -43.39 4.04 38.15
N VAL A 36 -42.74 5.19 38.00
CA VAL A 36 -41.96 5.85 39.07
C VAL A 36 -42.86 6.35 40.20
N ALA A 37 -44.05 6.85 39.86
CA ALA A 37 -45.02 7.31 40.86
C ALA A 37 -45.59 6.14 41.69
N LEU A 38 -45.68 4.95 41.08
CA LEU A 38 -46.26 3.76 41.71
C LEU A 38 -45.22 2.86 42.41
N PHE A 39 -43.95 2.89 41.98
CA PHE A 39 -42.92 1.96 42.44
C PHE A 39 -41.55 2.63 42.65
N THR A 40 -40.75 2.09 43.57
CA THR A 40 -39.39 2.58 43.88
C THR A 40 -38.29 1.94 43.03
N TRP A 41 -38.52 0.76 42.45
CA TRP A 41 -37.55 0.07 41.59
C TRP A 41 -37.21 0.82 40.27
N PRO A 42 -38.15 1.54 39.60
CA PRO A 42 -37.85 2.23 38.35
C PRO A 42 -36.90 3.42 38.52
N LEU A 43 -36.72 3.93 39.74
CA LEU A 43 -35.75 5.00 40.02
C LEU A 43 -34.33 4.56 39.68
N ARG A 44 -33.94 3.34 40.05
CA ARG A 44 -32.63 2.78 39.70
C ARG A 44 -32.48 2.52 38.20
N TRP A 45 -33.58 2.25 37.50
CA TRP A 45 -33.59 2.06 36.05
C TRP A 45 -33.45 3.38 35.29
N ILE A 46 -34.06 4.46 35.77
CA ILE A 46 -33.90 5.81 35.20
C ILE A 46 -32.52 6.37 35.49
N LEU A 47 -32.03 6.23 36.73
CA LEU A 47 -30.68 6.65 37.13
C LEU A 47 -29.58 5.91 36.35
N SER A 48 -29.87 4.71 35.82
CA SER A 48 -28.93 3.98 34.97
C SER A 48 -28.70 4.60 33.59
N GLY A 49 -29.58 5.51 33.16
CA GLY A 49 -29.61 6.06 31.81
C GLY A 49 -30.35 5.20 30.78
N SER A 50 -30.65 3.92 31.08
CA SER A 50 -31.30 2.99 30.13
C SER A 50 -32.66 3.48 29.62
N ALA A 51 -33.50 4.03 30.51
CA ALA A 51 -34.80 4.57 30.15
C ALA A 51 -34.68 5.82 29.25
N ILE A 52 -33.71 6.68 29.54
CA ILE A 52 -33.43 7.91 28.78
C ILE A 52 -32.90 7.56 27.38
N LEU A 53 -32.00 6.59 27.30
CA LEU A 53 -31.47 6.08 26.04
C LEU A 53 -32.58 5.46 25.17
N THR A 54 -33.47 4.66 25.78
CA THR A 54 -34.63 4.07 25.11
C THR A 54 -35.57 5.14 24.56
N PHE A 55 -35.85 6.18 25.34
CA PHE A 55 -36.66 7.32 24.93
C PHE A 55 -36.02 8.10 23.76
N ALA A 56 -34.71 8.36 23.83
CA ALA A 56 -33.97 9.05 22.77
C ALA A 56 -34.08 8.27 21.44
N ILE A 57 -33.83 6.96 21.46
CA ILE A 57 -33.90 6.09 20.27
C ILE A 57 -35.32 6.06 19.67
N LEU A 58 -36.36 5.95 20.51
CA LEU A 58 -37.75 5.96 20.08
C LEU A 58 -38.15 7.31 19.47
N SER A 59 -37.66 8.42 20.05
CA SER A 59 -37.90 9.78 19.55
C SER A 59 -37.20 10.03 18.22
N GLY A 60 -35.95 9.58 18.05
CA GLY A 60 -35.23 9.63 16.77
C GLY A 60 -35.94 8.82 15.69
N ALA A 61 -36.46 7.64 16.04
CA ALA A 61 -37.20 6.78 15.10
C ALA A 61 -38.58 7.34 14.71
N ALA A 62 -39.26 8.06 15.60
CA ALA A 62 -40.51 8.77 15.27
C ALA A 62 -40.28 9.94 14.29
N ASN A 63 -39.14 10.62 14.39
CA ASN A 63 -38.75 11.74 13.54
C ASN A 63 -38.08 11.32 12.22
N GLY A 64 -37.78 10.03 12.04
CA GLY A 64 -37.16 9.48 10.81
C GLY A 64 -35.64 9.54 10.77
N HIS A 65 -34.97 9.88 11.89
CA HIS A 65 -33.52 9.90 12.03
C HIS A 65 -33.07 8.72 12.90
N ARG A 66 -32.86 7.55 12.28
CA ARG A 66 -32.49 6.33 13.00
C ARG A 66 -30.98 6.10 13.02
N ILE A 67 -30.46 5.82 14.21
CA ILE A 67 -29.10 5.31 14.41
C ILE A 67 -29.12 3.80 14.22
N LEU A 68 -28.12 3.25 13.52
CA LEU A 68 -28.00 1.81 13.20
C LEU A 68 -29.22 1.27 12.43
N PRO A 69 -29.41 1.69 11.17
CA PRO A 69 -30.56 1.28 10.36
C PRO A 69 -30.64 -0.24 10.11
N PHE A 70 -29.51 -0.93 10.25
CA PHE A 70 -29.36 -2.38 10.03
C PHE A 70 -30.00 -3.26 11.12
N PHE A 71 -30.20 -2.75 12.36
CA PHE A 71 -30.73 -3.54 13.49
C PHE A 71 -32.17 -3.19 13.80
N ASN A 72 -33.08 -4.18 13.88
CA ASN A 72 -34.47 -3.96 14.29
C ASN A 72 -34.59 -3.19 15.63
N ILE A 73 -35.43 -2.14 15.69
CA ILE A 73 -35.57 -1.24 16.84
C ILE A 73 -35.91 -2.03 18.10
N TRP A 74 -36.84 -2.98 17.99
CA TRP A 74 -37.29 -3.79 19.11
C TRP A 74 -36.19 -4.68 19.66
N SER A 75 -35.33 -5.24 18.80
CA SER A 75 -34.17 -6.03 19.22
C SER A 75 -33.13 -5.17 19.95
N LEU A 76 -32.93 -3.93 19.51
CA LEU A 76 -32.01 -3.00 20.15
C LEU A 76 -32.53 -2.54 21.51
N LEU A 77 -33.83 -2.26 21.63
CA LEU A 77 -34.46 -1.94 22.92
C LEU A 77 -34.45 -3.12 23.88
N LEU A 78 -34.68 -4.34 23.37
CA LEU A 78 -34.58 -5.55 24.17
C LEU A 78 -33.15 -5.75 24.69
N LEU A 79 -32.13 -5.56 23.84
CA LEU A 79 -30.74 -5.69 24.23
C LEU A 79 -30.34 -4.68 25.33
N ILE A 80 -30.77 -3.42 25.20
CA ILE A 80 -30.50 -2.37 26.21
C ILE A 80 -31.15 -2.72 27.56
N ASN A 81 -32.41 -3.15 27.55
CA ASN A 81 -33.10 -3.46 28.80
C ASN A 81 -32.65 -4.80 29.42
N LEU A 82 -32.27 -5.79 28.61
CA LEU A 82 -31.70 -7.06 29.07
C LEU A 82 -30.31 -6.85 29.66
N SER A 83 -29.46 -6.04 29.02
CA SER A 83 -28.14 -5.69 29.57
C SER A 83 -28.25 -4.90 30.88
N TYR A 84 -29.23 -3.99 31.00
CA TYR A 84 -29.56 -3.37 32.29
C TYR A 84 -29.97 -4.42 33.33
N GLY A 85 -30.84 -5.37 32.99
CA GLY A 85 -31.29 -6.43 33.90
C GLY A 85 -30.13 -7.25 34.47
N VAL A 86 -29.15 -7.60 33.62
CA VAL A 86 -27.92 -8.28 34.06
C VAL A 86 -27.04 -7.35 34.89
N ALA A 87 -26.84 -6.11 34.46
CA ALA A 87 -25.97 -5.15 35.15
C ALA A 87 -26.53 -4.71 36.52
N ALA A 88 -27.84 -4.70 36.71
CA ALA A 88 -28.50 -4.35 37.95
C ALA A 88 -28.26 -5.35 39.09
N THR A 89 -27.73 -6.54 38.80
CA THR A 89 -27.43 -7.59 39.79
C THR A 89 -26.21 -7.28 40.66
N SER A 90 -25.31 -6.39 40.19
CA SER A 90 -24.07 -6.04 40.90
C SER A 90 -23.84 -4.54 40.87
N TRP A 91 -23.40 -3.98 42.00
CA TRP A 91 -23.10 -2.54 42.11
C TRP A 91 -21.98 -2.10 41.16
N LEU A 92 -20.95 -2.94 40.95
CA LEU A 92 -19.84 -2.64 40.04
C LEU A 92 -20.28 -2.65 38.57
N LEU A 93 -21.04 -3.67 38.16
CA LEU A 93 -21.58 -3.77 36.80
C LEU A 93 -22.58 -2.66 36.52
N HIS A 94 -23.40 -2.30 37.51
CA HIS A 94 -24.30 -1.16 37.42
C HIS A 94 -23.52 0.15 37.22
N GLY A 95 -22.43 0.37 37.97
CA GLY A 95 -21.55 1.53 37.80
C GLY A 95 -20.89 1.58 36.41
N ALA A 96 -20.38 0.45 35.92
CA ALA A 96 -19.80 0.35 34.58
C ALA A 96 -20.84 0.58 33.46
N PHE A 97 -22.05 0.03 33.63
CA PHE A 97 -23.16 0.23 32.71
C PHE A 97 -23.60 1.70 32.66
N VAL A 98 -23.74 2.35 33.82
CA VAL A 98 -24.00 3.79 33.93
C VAL A 98 -22.92 4.58 33.18
N ALA A 99 -21.64 4.31 33.45
CA ALA A 99 -20.53 4.99 32.81
C ALA A 99 -20.51 4.84 31.29
N ALA A 100 -21.01 3.72 30.74
CA ALA A 100 -21.14 3.50 29.30
C ALA A 100 -22.44 4.09 28.71
N CYS A 101 -23.55 4.06 29.46
CA CYS A 101 -24.87 4.47 29.00
C CYS A 101 -24.98 5.99 28.79
N TYR A 102 -24.40 6.80 29.68
CA TYR A 102 -24.44 8.26 29.56
C TYR A 102 -23.71 8.81 28.32
N PRO A 103 -22.48 8.34 27.98
CA PRO A 103 -21.87 8.65 26.69
C PRO A 103 -22.72 8.18 25.51
N ALA A 104 -23.33 6.99 25.59
CA ALA A 104 -24.20 6.49 24.53
C ALA A 104 -25.43 7.37 24.33
N ILE A 105 -26.04 7.93 25.39
CA ILE A 105 -27.12 8.92 25.31
C ILE A 105 -26.63 10.18 24.60
N PHE A 106 -25.44 10.67 24.94
CA PHE A 106 -24.86 11.84 24.30
C PHE A 106 -24.64 11.62 22.80
N PHE A 107 -24.01 10.51 22.41
CA PHE A 107 -23.80 10.18 21.00
C PHE A 107 -25.11 9.95 20.26
N THR A 108 -26.08 9.26 20.88
CA THR A 108 -27.38 9.05 20.24
C THR A 108 -28.12 10.36 20.00
N CYS A 109 -28.10 11.27 20.98
CA CYS A 109 -28.67 12.61 20.81
C CYS A 109 -27.94 13.44 19.75
N LEU A 110 -26.60 13.34 19.67
CA LEU A 110 -25.77 14.05 18.69
C LEU A 110 -26.14 13.67 17.24
N PHE A 111 -26.34 12.37 16.98
CA PHE A 111 -26.64 11.89 15.63
C PHE A 111 -28.13 11.97 15.27
N GLN A 112 -29.05 12.01 16.24
CA GLN A 112 -30.51 12.03 15.98
C GLN A 112 -31.12 13.43 15.96
N PHE A 113 -30.57 14.38 16.71
CA PHE A 113 -31.18 15.70 16.90
C PHE A 113 -30.25 16.84 16.42
N ASP A 114 -30.65 17.49 15.33
CA ASP A 114 -29.97 18.68 14.81
C ASP A 114 -29.80 19.83 15.84
N PRO A 115 -30.76 20.13 16.75
CA PRO A 115 -30.56 21.14 17.78
C PRO A 115 -29.43 20.80 18.76
N VAL A 116 -29.30 19.54 19.15
CA VAL A 116 -28.23 19.07 20.06
C VAL A 116 -26.90 19.10 19.33
N GLY A 117 -26.87 18.64 18.07
CA GLY A 117 -25.69 18.77 17.22
C GLY A 117 -25.26 20.23 17.02
N ARG A 118 -26.20 21.19 16.90
CA ARG A 118 -25.89 22.63 16.84
C ARG A 118 -25.37 23.18 18.17
N PHE A 119 -25.92 22.75 19.29
CA PHE A 119 -25.46 23.14 20.63
C PHE A 119 -24.05 22.62 20.92
N VAL A 120 -23.78 21.35 20.63
CA VAL A 120 -22.44 20.76 20.74
C VAL A 120 -21.48 21.45 19.78
N ARG A 121 -21.87 21.71 18.52
CA ARG A 121 -21.07 22.53 17.60
C ARG A 121 -20.74 23.92 18.18
N ARG A 122 -21.69 24.58 18.84
CA ARG A 122 -21.46 25.89 19.48
C ARG A 122 -20.52 25.81 20.69
N GLN A 123 -20.63 24.77 21.52
CA GLN A 123 -19.74 24.57 22.66
C GLN A 123 -18.34 24.12 22.24
N VAL A 124 -18.25 23.21 21.27
CA VAL A 124 -17.00 22.83 20.62
C VAL A 124 -16.35 24.05 19.97
N ARG A 125 -17.10 24.92 19.28
CA ARG A 125 -16.59 26.19 18.72
C ARG A 125 -16.08 27.16 19.80
N ASN A 126 -16.62 27.11 21.02
CA ASN A 126 -16.13 27.93 22.15
C ASN A 126 -14.87 27.36 22.81
N VAL A 127 -14.69 26.03 22.82
CA VAL A 127 -13.53 25.33 23.40
C VAL A 127 -12.39 25.24 22.39
N LEU A 128 -12.70 25.02 21.11
CA LEU A 128 -11.76 24.99 19.98
C LEU A 128 -11.66 26.36 19.29
N LYS A 129 -11.51 27.45 20.06
CA LYS A 129 -11.32 28.81 19.51
C LYS A 129 -10.14 28.95 18.53
N GLU A 130 -9.26 27.95 18.48
CA GLU A 130 -8.10 27.89 17.57
C GLU A 130 -8.30 26.99 16.33
N LEU A 131 -9.43 26.27 16.20
CA LEU A 131 -9.73 25.45 15.02
C LEU A 131 -10.97 26.01 14.32
N GLN A 132 -10.74 26.68 13.21
CA GLN A 132 -11.74 27.46 12.46
C GLN A 132 -12.62 26.51 11.63
N PHE A 133 -13.92 26.50 11.89
CA PHE A 133 -14.90 25.62 11.23
C PHE A 133 -15.57 26.34 10.06
N ILE A 134 -15.40 25.84 8.82
CA ILE A 134 -16.28 26.17 7.69
C ILE A 134 -17.44 25.18 7.75
N ASP A 135 -18.60 25.61 8.22
CA ASP A 135 -19.77 24.76 8.53
C ASP A 135 -19.46 23.55 9.45
N ASP A 136 -18.98 22.45 8.86
CA ASP A 136 -18.72 21.12 9.41
C ASP A 136 -17.43 20.49 8.85
N GLN A 137 -16.66 21.26 8.06
CA GLN A 137 -15.42 20.85 7.43
C GLN A 137 -14.26 21.69 7.96
N ILE A 138 -13.17 21.02 8.34
CA ILE A 138 -11.90 21.66 8.70
C ILE A 138 -10.91 21.32 7.60
N ALA A 139 -10.49 22.33 6.83
CA ALA A 139 -9.52 22.16 5.76
C ALA A 139 -8.15 22.67 6.19
N PHE A 140 -7.14 21.84 5.98
CA PHE A 140 -5.74 22.10 6.25
C PHE A 140 -4.99 22.14 4.93
N PHE A 141 -4.30 23.25 4.65
CA PHE A 141 -3.50 23.42 3.44
C PHE A 141 -2.04 23.71 3.79
N ASP A 142 -1.13 23.44 2.84
CA ASP A 142 0.32 23.57 3.02
C ASP A 142 0.83 22.71 4.20
N ILE A 143 0.39 21.44 4.20
CA ILE A 143 0.86 20.46 5.17
C ILE A 143 2.34 20.18 4.88
N PRO A 144 3.22 20.20 5.90
CA PRO A 144 4.63 19.91 5.69
C PRO A 144 4.81 18.50 5.11
N ALA A 145 5.74 18.35 4.18
CA ALA A 145 6.05 17.07 3.57
C ALA A 145 6.61 16.11 4.62
N LEU A 146 6.30 14.83 4.50
CA LEU A 146 6.82 13.77 5.35
C LEU A 146 8.05 13.15 4.69
N GLU A 147 9.19 13.35 5.33
CA GLU A 147 10.46 12.76 4.91
C GLU A 147 10.59 11.36 5.54
N ILE A 148 10.50 10.34 4.71
CA ILE A 148 10.70 8.94 5.09
C ILE A 148 12.22 8.73 5.16
N ASP A 149 12.74 8.62 6.39
CA ASP A 149 14.16 8.42 6.73
C ASP A 149 14.33 7.08 7.48
N VAL A 150 13.40 6.14 7.28
CA VAL A 150 13.41 4.82 7.93
C VAL A 150 13.61 3.78 6.85
N ASP A 151 14.81 3.17 6.84
CA ASP A 151 15.29 2.12 5.92
C ASP A 151 15.40 2.52 4.43
N VAL A 152 14.58 3.47 3.96
CA VAL A 152 14.54 3.97 2.59
C VAL A 152 14.33 5.48 2.60
N ASN A 153 15.02 6.21 1.72
CA ASN A 153 14.84 7.65 1.55
C ASN A 153 13.60 7.91 0.69
N GLY A 154 12.63 8.64 1.23
CA GLY A 154 11.42 9.00 0.51
C GLY A 154 10.81 10.32 0.97
N LEU A 155 9.93 10.86 0.15
CA LEU A 155 9.24 12.12 0.39
C LEU A 155 7.76 11.96 0.05
N MET A 156 6.90 12.20 1.03
CA MET A 156 5.45 12.17 0.86
C MET A 156 4.89 13.58 1.08
N ASN A 157 4.14 14.11 0.12
CA ASN A 157 3.47 15.39 0.24
C ASN A 157 1.95 15.23 0.12
N ILE A 158 1.21 15.97 0.95
CA ILE A 158 -0.25 16.07 0.91
C ILE A 158 -0.58 17.55 0.71
N ARG A 159 -1.15 17.90 -0.45
CA ARG A 159 -1.43 19.31 -0.78
C ARG A 159 -2.55 19.92 0.09
N GLY A 160 -3.58 19.12 0.39
CA GLY A 160 -4.66 19.55 1.28
C GLY A 160 -5.31 18.37 2.00
N MET A 161 -5.83 18.62 3.21
CA MET A 161 -6.58 17.64 3.98
C MET A 161 -7.85 18.27 4.51
N THR A 162 -9.00 17.65 4.23
CA THR A 162 -10.31 18.10 4.70
C THR A 162 -10.88 17.08 5.68
N PHE A 163 -11.24 17.54 6.88
CA PHE A 163 -11.90 16.74 7.90
C PHE A 163 -13.39 17.11 7.97
N CYS A 164 -14.28 16.18 7.62
CA CYS A 164 -15.73 16.33 7.76
C CYS A 164 -16.18 15.75 9.11
N LEU A 165 -16.67 16.57 10.04
CA LEU A 165 -17.07 16.14 11.38
C LEU A 165 -18.38 15.33 11.39
N SER A 166 -19.40 15.70 10.60
CA SER A 166 -20.69 14.99 10.60
C SER A 166 -20.60 13.58 10.04
N SER A 167 -19.72 13.35 9.07
CA SER A 167 -19.51 12.06 8.44
C SER A 167 -18.30 11.31 9.01
N LEU A 168 -17.52 11.94 9.90
CA LEU A 168 -16.25 11.45 10.42
C LEU A 168 -15.35 10.94 9.28
N MET A 169 -15.21 11.77 8.24
CA MET A 169 -14.40 11.45 7.06
C MET A 169 -13.22 12.39 6.92
N ILE A 170 -12.04 11.82 6.65
CA ILE A 170 -10.83 12.55 6.28
C ILE A 170 -10.66 12.39 4.77
N ILE A 171 -10.51 13.50 4.06
CA ILE A 171 -10.25 13.52 2.62
C ILE A 171 -8.87 14.17 2.43
N ALA A 172 -7.90 13.40 1.98
CA ALA A 172 -6.62 13.93 1.53
C ALA A 172 -6.68 14.21 0.03
N HIS A 173 -6.32 15.42 -0.37
CA HIS A 173 -6.32 15.91 -1.74
C HIS A 173 -4.88 16.09 -2.23
N GLY A 174 -4.58 15.57 -3.42
CA GLY A 174 -3.28 15.66 -4.07
C GLY A 174 -2.17 15.02 -3.23
N VAL A 175 -2.18 13.69 -3.14
CA VAL A 175 -1.15 12.90 -2.45
C VAL A 175 -0.08 12.51 -3.45
N GLU A 176 1.15 12.95 -3.20
CA GLU A 176 2.33 12.65 -4.03
C GLU A 176 3.36 11.96 -3.14
N VAL A 177 3.90 10.83 -3.58
CA VAL A 177 4.91 10.07 -2.84
C VAL A 177 6.05 9.72 -3.78
N GLY A 178 7.26 10.07 -3.38
CA GLY A 178 8.50 9.63 -4.01
C GLY A 178 9.26 8.70 -3.08
N ILE A 179 9.70 7.54 -3.56
CA ILE A 179 10.52 6.60 -2.80
C ILE A 179 11.76 6.24 -3.62
N LYS A 180 12.94 6.40 -3.04
CA LYS A 180 14.21 6.02 -3.67
C LYS A 180 14.72 4.70 -3.09
N PHE A 181 14.63 3.62 -3.88
CA PHE A 181 15.04 2.28 -3.45
C PHE A 181 16.55 2.08 -3.54
N SER A 182 17.19 2.67 -4.56
CA SER A 182 18.64 2.62 -4.77
C SER A 182 19.11 3.91 -5.45
N GLU A 183 20.42 4.06 -5.66
CA GLU A 183 20.96 5.22 -6.41
C GLU A 183 20.40 5.31 -7.84
N ASP A 184 19.97 4.17 -8.40
CA ASP A 184 19.57 4.03 -9.80
C ASP A 184 18.06 3.82 -10.00
N MET A 185 17.25 3.82 -8.91
CA MET A 185 15.82 3.54 -8.99
C MET A 185 15.00 4.42 -8.03
N GLU A 186 14.04 5.15 -8.61
CA GLU A 186 13.06 5.97 -7.91
C GLU A 186 11.64 5.57 -8.33
N ILE A 187 10.72 5.49 -7.37
CA ILE A 187 9.29 5.29 -7.64
C ILE A 187 8.57 6.59 -7.30
N ALA A 188 7.81 7.09 -8.27
CA ALA A 188 6.87 8.18 -8.09
C ALA A 188 5.46 7.60 -8.00
N ILE A 189 4.64 8.06 -7.05
CA ILE A 189 3.25 7.67 -6.86
C ILE A 189 2.42 8.95 -6.71
N ALA A 190 1.33 9.05 -7.46
CA ALA A 190 0.41 10.18 -7.42
C ALA A 190 -1.04 9.69 -7.29
N VAL A 191 -1.80 10.35 -6.43
CA VAL A 191 -3.22 10.08 -6.16
C VAL A 191 -3.96 11.40 -5.95
N ASP A 192 -5.08 11.59 -6.66
CA ASP A 192 -5.86 12.82 -6.54
C ASP A 192 -6.64 12.90 -5.22
N GLU A 193 -7.33 11.82 -4.81
CA GLU A 193 -8.15 11.81 -3.60
C GLU A 193 -8.06 10.50 -2.81
N VAL A 194 -7.84 10.61 -1.50
CA VAL A 194 -7.95 9.51 -0.54
C VAL A 194 -9.02 9.84 0.49
N LYS A 195 -10.08 9.02 0.56
CA LYS A 195 -11.23 9.21 1.45
C LYS A 195 -11.20 8.14 2.55
N ILE A 196 -10.89 8.56 3.77
CA ILE A 196 -10.86 7.72 4.97
C ILE A 196 -12.15 7.98 5.74
N SER A 197 -13.11 7.05 5.68
CA SER A 197 -14.30 7.07 6.52
C SER A 197 -14.03 6.31 7.81
N LEU A 198 -13.95 7.00 8.94
CA LEU A 198 -13.69 6.37 10.24
C LEU A 198 -14.76 5.32 10.56
N PHE A 199 -14.32 4.11 10.90
CA PHE A 199 -15.11 2.92 11.19
C PHE A 199 -16.03 2.44 10.05
N ARG A 200 -15.69 2.72 8.78
CA ARG A 200 -16.49 2.26 7.63
C ARG A 200 -15.68 1.68 6.49
N LYS A 201 -14.86 2.51 5.83
CA LYS A 201 -14.08 2.12 4.65
C LYS A 201 -13.04 3.19 4.31
N ILE A 202 -11.96 2.75 3.67
CA ILE A 202 -10.96 3.62 3.07
C ILE A 202 -11.11 3.48 1.55
N VAL A 203 -11.34 4.59 0.85
CA VAL A 203 -11.48 4.62 -0.61
C VAL A 203 -10.34 5.46 -1.19
N ILE A 204 -9.50 4.81 -1.98
CA ILE A 204 -8.40 5.43 -2.71
C ILE A 204 -8.82 5.54 -4.18
N SER A 205 -8.64 6.73 -4.77
CA SER A 205 -8.92 6.96 -6.20
C SER A 205 -7.98 6.17 -7.12
N ASP A 206 -7.98 6.47 -8.42
CA ASP A 206 -6.99 5.91 -9.34
C ASP A 206 -5.57 6.30 -8.86
N VAL A 207 -4.70 5.32 -8.68
CA VAL A 207 -3.32 5.49 -8.23
C VAL A 207 -2.41 5.33 -9.44
N TYR A 208 -1.61 6.35 -9.76
CA TYR A 208 -0.62 6.27 -10.82
C TYR A 208 0.77 6.20 -10.22
N ALA A 209 1.54 5.20 -10.61
CA ALA A 209 2.93 5.04 -10.22
C ALA A 209 3.83 5.03 -11.46
N ALA A 210 5.04 5.57 -11.32
CA ALA A 210 6.07 5.52 -12.35
C ALA A 210 7.39 5.09 -11.72
N VAL A 211 7.94 3.98 -12.19
CA VAL A 211 9.25 3.45 -11.80
C VAL A 211 10.27 4.02 -12.78
N LYS A 212 11.08 4.97 -12.29
CA LYS A 212 12.15 5.61 -13.05
C LYS A 212 13.46 4.97 -12.65
N GLY A 213 14.29 4.60 -13.62
CA GLY A 213 15.55 3.97 -13.27
C GLY A 213 16.46 3.64 -14.44
N GLY A 214 17.71 3.37 -14.09
CA GLY A 214 18.82 3.16 -15.02
C GLY A 214 19.79 4.34 -15.02
N GLU A 215 21.07 4.03 -15.18
CA GLU A 215 22.17 5.00 -15.26
C GLU A 215 21.83 6.08 -16.30
N ASP A 216 21.47 5.69 -17.52
CA ASP A 216 21.18 6.63 -18.61
C ASP A 216 20.02 7.59 -18.29
N GLU A 217 18.95 7.09 -17.68
CA GLU A 217 17.79 7.93 -17.33
C GLU A 217 18.10 8.90 -16.18
N MET A 218 18.84 8.43 -15.17
CA MET A 218 19.25 9.24 -14.02
C MET A 218 20.36 10.24 -14.38
N TYR A 219 21.28 9.90 -15.29
CA TYR A 219 22.31 10.81 -15.79
C TYR A 219 21.74 11.90 -16.71
N LEU A 220 20.81 11.55 -17.61
CA LEU A 220 20.12 12.54 -18.45
C LEU A 220 19.33 13.56 -17.61
N ARG A 221 18.71 13.11 -16.52
CA ARG A 221 18.05 14.00 -15.57
C ARG A 221 19.02 14.96 -14.89
N LYS A 222 20.15 14.47 -14.37
CA LYS A 222 21.22 15.31 -13.78
C LYS A 222 21.79 16.33 -14.78
N LEU A 223 21.85 16.00 -16.07
CA LEU A 223 22.29 16.92 -17.13
C LEU A 223 21.24 17.99 -17.43
N SER A 224 19.95 17.65 -17.43
CA SER A 224 18.86 18.60 -17.66
C SER A 224 18.68 19.63 -16.54
N GLU A 225 19.02 19.26 -15.30
CA GLU A 225 18.98 20.16 -14.13
C GLU A 225 20.16 21.14 -14.10
N ASN A 226 21.30 20.77 -14.72
CA ASN A 226 22.52 21.56 -14.75
C ASN A 226 22.63 22.55 -15.94
N GLY A 227 21.49 23.01 -16.48
CA GLY A 227 21.42 24.01 -17.57
C GLY A 227 22.00 25.40 -17.28
N ARG A 228 22.92 25.56 -16.32
CA ARG A 228 23.75 26.75 -16.16
C ARG A 228 24.93 26.65 -17.13
N THR A 229 25.00 27.61 -18.05
CA THR A 229 26.14 27.84 -18.95
C THR A 229 27.46 27.69 -18.18
N PRO A 230 28.45 26.93 -18.71
CA PRO A 230 29.71 26.71 -18.01
C PRO A 230 30.50 28.02 -18.02
N THR A 231 30.34 28.81 -16.96
CA THR A 231 31.39 29.76 -16.58
C THR A 231 32.45 28.97 -15.85
N ASP A 232 33.62 29.01 -16.47
CA ASP A 232 34.91 28.46 -16.10
C ASP A 232 35.11 28.34 -14.57
N ASN A 233 35.52 27.14 -14.11
CA ASN A 233 35.93 26.75 -12.74
C ASN A 233 34.92 26.06 -11.77
N SER A 234 33.98 25.23 -12.23
CA SER A 234 33.30 24.29 -11.28
C SER A 234 33.20 22.84 -11.75
N PHE A 235 34.20 22.36 -12.48
CA PHE A 235 34.37 20.93 -12.72
C PHE A 235 35.11 20.26 -11.56
N MET A 236 34.47 20.17 -10.39
CA MET A 236 34.89 19.23 -9.35
C MET A 236 34.02 17.98 -9.44
N SER A 237 34.49 16.99 -10.20
CA SER A 237 34.01 15.60 -10.08
C SER A 237 34.25 15.16 -8.63
N SER A 238 33.17 15.00 -7.87
CA SER A 238 33.23 14.80 -6.42
C SER A 238 33.59 13.37 -6.00
N ASP A 239 33.86 12.48 -6.96
CA ASP A 239 34.21 11.07 -6.71
C ASP A 239 35.67 10.80 -7.05
N THR A 240 36.58 11.62 -6.54
CA THR A 240 37.99 11.22 -6.54
C THR A 240 38.28 10.36 -5.31
N PRO A 241 38.93 9.19 -5.46
CA PRO A 241 39.25 8.30 -4.34
C PRO A 241 40.03 9.00 -3.22
N LEU A 242 40.75 10.09 -3.54
CA LEU A 242 41.45 10.97 -2.58
C LEU A 242 40.52 11.60 -1.53
N LEU A 243 39.34 12.10 -1.92
CA LEU A 243 38.37 12.69 -0.98
C LEU A 243 37.72 11.63 -0.08
N SER A 244 37.45 10.43 -0.63
CA SER A 244 36.94 9.29 0.15
C SER A 244 37.95 8.81 1.20
N THR A 245 39.24 8.94 0.89
CA THR A 245 40.32 8.50 1.79
C THR A 245 40.59 9.53 2.87
N ALA A 246 40.51 10.83 2.55
CA ALA A 246 40.61 11.91 3.54
C ALA A 246 39.43 11.92 4.54
N ALA A 247 38.22 11.54 4.09
CA ALA A 247 37.04 11.43 4.93
C ALA A 247 37.09 10.27 5.94
N LYS A 248 37.86 9.20 5.67
CA LYS A 248 38.02 8.05 6.56
C LYS A 248 38.95 8.34 7.76
N THR A 249 39.73 9.40 7.72
CA THR A 249 40.78 9.70 8.71
C THR A 249 40.39 10.81 9.70
N GLY A 250 39.22 11.44 9.53
CA GLY A 250 38.71 12.52 10.39
C GLY A 250 37.57 12.09 11.33
N ASP A 251 37.50 12.69 12.52
CA ASP A 251 36.57 12.39 13.62
C ASP A 251 35.13 12.03 13.19
N THR A 252 34.70 10.81 13.53
CA THR A 252 33.59 10.09 12.88
C THR A 252 32.21 10.24 13.52
N ARG A 253 32.00 11.18 14.47
CA ARG A 253 30.69 11.30 15.15
C ARG A 253 29.81 12.47 14.70
N SER A 254 30.38 13.59 14.29
CA SER A 254 29.62 14.75 13.80
C SER A 254 29.50 14.80 12.27
N LEU A 255 30.48 14.22 11.56
CA LEU A 255 30.50 14.20 10.10
C LEU A 255 29.50 13.21 9.51
N GLY A 256 29.23 12.08 10.17
CA GLY A 256 28.28 11.07 9.69
C GLY A 256 26.84 11.59 9.63
N VAL A 257 26.43 12.39 10.63
CA VAL A 257 25.09 13.03 10.65
C VAL A 257 25.03 14.14 9.60
N ALA A 258 26.06 14.97 9.48
CA ALA A 258 26.10 16.05 8.49
C ALA A 258 26.20 15.52 7.03
N MET A 259 26.85 14.38 6.82
CA MET A 259 26.96 13.72 5.51
C MET A 259 25.67 12.98 5.14
N HIS A 260 25.03 12.31 6.11
CA HIS A 260 23.68 11.75 5.93
C HIS A 260 22.69 12.87 5.60
N GLU A 261 22.69 13.95 6.36
CA GLU A 261 21.82 15.11 6.15
C GLU A 261 22.04 15.77 4.77
N ARG A 262 23.30 15.96 4.34
CA ARG A 262 23.60 16.44 2.98
C ARG A 262 23.19 15.45 1.89
N MET A 263 23.24 14.14 2.15
CA MET A 263 22.83 13.11 1.20
C MET A 263 21.29 13.04 1.09
N THR A 264 20.58 13.19 2.20
CA THR A 264 19.10 13.25 2.22
C THR A 264 18.59 14.56 1.61
N GLU A 265 19.27 15.69 1.84
CA GLU A 265 18.99 16.96 1.16
C GLU A 265 19.17 16.82 -0.36
N ARG A 266 20.32 16.31 -0.83
CA ARG A 266 20.56 16.06 -2.27
C ARG A 266 19.56 15.09 -2.89
N THR A 267 19.14 14.08 -2.13
CA THR A 267 18.12 13.11 -2.58
C THR A 267 16.74 13.76 -2.68
N SER A 268 16.40 14.64 -1.74
CA SER A 268 15.14 15.39 -1.78
C SER A 268 15.14 16.43 -2.92
N GLU A 269 16.29 17.03 -3.23
CA GLU A 269 16.47 17.91 -4.39
C GLU A 269 16.24 17.13 -5.69
N SER A 270 16.81 15.93 -5.85
CA SER A 270 16.63 15.12 -7.07
C SER A 270 15.19 14.64 -7.28
N MET A 271 14.37 14.61 -6.23
CA MET A 271 12.97 14.17 -6.31
C MET A 271 11.99 15.31 -6.64
N THR A 272 12.39 16.57 -6.46
CA THR A 272 11.48 17.73 -6.56
C THR A 272 11.85 18.66 -7.73
N LYS A 273 10.91 19.47 -8.21
CA LYS A 273 11.13 20.45 -9.30
C LYS A 273 11.82 21.75 -8.81
N GLY A 274 12.25 21.82 -7.54
CA GLY A 274 12.70 23.04 -6.86
C GLY A 274 13.67 22.76 -5.70
N PRO A 275 13.99 23.75 -4.85
CA PRO A 275 14.90 23.54 -3.71
C PRO A 275 14.27 22.57 -2.69
N ALA A 276 15.10 21.70 -2.10
CA ALA A 276 14.63 20.73 -1.11
C ALA A 276 13.90 21.41 0.06
N PRO A 277 12.85 20.76 0.60
CA PRO A 277 12.14 21.27 1.77
C PRO A 277 13.09 21.36 2.97
N LYS A 278 12.94 22.42 3.77
CA LYS A 278 13.74 22.57 5.00
C LYS A 278 13.17 21.69 6.11
N PRO A 279 13.98 20.88 6.81
CA PRO A 279 13.51 20.06 7.92
C PRO A 279 13.13 20.94 9.12
N ILE A 280 11.96 20.68 9.73
CA ILE A 280 11.44 21.44 10.87
C ILE A 280 10.94 20.48 11.96
N SER A 281 11.05 20.90 13.23
CA SER A 281 10.44 20.21 14.36
C SER A 281 8.91 20.06 14.20
N PRO A 282 8.32 18.92 14.61
CA PRO A 282 6.89 18.65 14.45
C PRO A 282 5.98 19.75 15.02
N SER A 283 6.35 20.31 16.18
CA SER A 283 5.56 21.34 16.87
C SER A 283 5.48 22.68 16.12
N VAL A 284 6.52 23.02 15.34
CA VAL A 284 6.58 24.25 14.54
C VAL A 284 5.97 24.02 13.16
N GLY A 285 6.13 22.81 12.60
CA GLY A 285 5.50 22.41 11.34
C GLY A 285 3.97 22.45 11.41
N LEU A 286 3.38 21.95 12.50
CA LEU A 286 1.92 21.96 12.70
C LEU A 286 1.32 23.36 12.88
N LYS A 287 2.08 24.32 13.44
CA LYS A 287 1.65 25.73 13.56
C LYS A 287 1.69 26.49 12.23
N GLY A 288 2.41 25.95 11.24
CA GLY A 288 2.56 26.54 9.92
C GLY A 288 1.41 26.26 8.95
N ILE A 289 0.50 25.36 9.32
CA ILE A 289 -0.60 24.92 8.47
C ILE A 289 -1.56 26.09 8.25
N LYS A 290 -1.80 26.44 6.98
CA LYS A 290 -2.69 27.54 6.63
C LYS A 290 -4.13 27.09 6.88
N GLN A 291 -4.74 27.67 7.91
CA GLN A 291 -6.17 27.55 8.17
C GLN A 291 -6.90 28.71 7.47
N LEU A 292 -8.10 28.46 6.95
CA LEU A 292 -8.92 29.47 6.25
C LEU A 292 -9.64 30.40 7.23
N SER A 293 -9.56 31.71 6.96
CA SER A 293 -10.13 32.84 7.71
C SER A 293 -11.67 32.76 7.89
N PRO A 294 -12.26 33.29 8.97
CA PRO A 294 -13.61 32.95 9.46
C PRO A 294 -14.78 33.72 8.82
N ASP A 295 -14.74 34.00 7.51
CA ASP A 295 -15.89 34.59 6.81
C ASP A 295 -16.57 33.53 5.94
N ASP A 296 -17.78 33.09 6.30
CA ASP A 296 -18.37 31.82 5.82
C ASP A 296 -18.51 31.77 4.29
N ASP A 297 -18.81 32.87 3.61
CA ASP A 297 -19.00 32.89 2.15
C ASP A 297 -17.66 33.07 1.39
N HIS A 298 -16.80 34.00 1.84
CA HIS A 298 -15.47 34.18 1.25
C HIS A 298 -14.56 32.96 1.50
N ALA A 299 -14.69 32.30 2.66
CA ALA A 299 -13.94 31.08 2.98
C ALA A 299 -14.38 29.89 2.12
N ARG A 300 -15.68 29.79 1.79
CA ARG A 300 -16.20 28.77 0.85
C ARG A 300 -15.68 28.98 -0.56
N GLU A 301 -15.68 30.22 -1.06
CA GLU A 301 -15.10 30.53 -2.36
C GLU A 301 -13.60 30.26 -2.36
N THR A 302 -12.87 30.73 -1.34
CA THR A 302 -11.43 30.49 -1.22
C THR A 302 -11.13 28.99 -1.15
N TYR A 303 -11.90 28.21 -0.38
CA TYR A 303 -11.77 26.76 -0.28
C TYR A 303 -11.98 26.08 -1.63
N LYS A 304 -13.08 26.40 -2.33
CA LYS A 304 -13.35 25.87 -3.68
C LYS A 304 -12.24 26.25 -4.65
N ASN A 305 -11.79 27.50 -4.63
CA ASN A 305 -10.71 27.98 -5.50
C ASN A 305 -9.40 27.22 -5.24
N ILE A 306 -9.06 26.95 -3.97
CA ILE A 306 -7.87 26.16 -3.63
C ILE A 306 -8.03 24.71 -4.08
N LEU A 307 -9.19 24.07 -3.88
CA LEU A 307 -9.43 22.71 -4.36
C LEU A 307 -9.38 22.60 -5.88
N THR A 308 -10.03 23.53 -6.58
CA THR A 308 -9.97 23.62 -8.04
C THR A 308 -8.53 23.81 -8.50
N HIS A 309 -7.77 24.69 -7.85
CA HIS A 309 -6.36 24.89 -8.15
C HIS A 309 -5.53 23.61 -7.92
N ILE A 310 -5.76 22.87 -6.82
CA ILE A 310 -5.09 21.60 -6.56
C ILE A 310 -5.42 20.57 -7.65
N GLN A 311 -6.67 20.51 -8.10
CA GLN A 311 -7.12 19.59 -9.13
C GLN A 311 -6.55 19.94 -10.50
N GLU A 312 -6.58 21.22 -10.90
CA GLU A 312 -6.02 21.71 -12.17
C GLU A 312 -4.50 21.54 -12.23
N THR A 313 -3.81 21.78 -11.11
CA THR A 313 -2.35 21.59 -11.01
C THR A 313 -1.96 20.16 -10.64
N SER A 314 -2.89 19.22 -10.56
CA SER A 314 -2.54 17.81 -10.33
C SER A 314 -1.75 17.30 -11.53
N ILE A 315 -0.68 16.55 -11.25
CA ILE A 315 0.14 15.95 -12.31
C ILE A 315 -0.69 14.97 -13.17
N ILE A 316 -1.70 14.34 -12.57
CA ILE A 316 -2.61 13.43 -13.25
C ILE A 316 -3.47 14.21 -14.25
N THR A 317 -4.08 15.33 -13.83
CA THR A 317 -4.89 16.19 -14.70
C THR A 317 -4.06 16.78 -15.84
N VAL A 318 -2.85 17.25 -15.56
CA VAL A 318 -1.94 17.77 -16.61
C VAL A 318 -1.60 16.68 -17.63
N CYS A 319 -1.27 15.46 -17.17
CA CYS A 319 -1.01 14.34 -18.08
C CYS A 319 -2.27 13.91 -18.85
N GLN A 320 -3.47 14.01 -18.24
CA GLN A 320 -4.74 13.75 -18.93
C GLN A 320 -4.98 14.73 -20.07
N GLU A 321 -4.74 16.01 -19.84
CA GLU A 321 -4.85 17.07 -20.86
C GLU A 321 -3.86 16.85 -22.00
N GLU A 322 -2.59 16.55 -21.68
CA GLU A 322 -1.54 16.26 -22.69
C GLU A 322 -1.92 15.05 -23.56
N VAL A 323 -2.39 13.96 -22.96
CA VAL A 323 -2.88 12.77 -23.69
C VAL A 323 -4.07 13.14 -24.57
N GLN A 324 -5.01 13.93 -24.06
CA GLN A 324 -6.19 14.35 -24.83
C GLN A 324 -5.81 15.24 -26.03
N GLU A 325 -4.83 16.12 -25.88
CA GLU A 325 -4.29 16.93 -26.98
C GLU A 325 -3.60 16.06 -28.03
N MET A 326 -2.72 15.13 -27.62
CA MET A 326 -2.07 14.19 -28.55
C MET A 326 -3.09 13.36 -29.34
N LEU A 327 -4.17 12.91 -28.68
CA LEU A 327 -5.24 12.17 -29.34
C LEU A 327 -6.00 13.03 -30.33
N ARG A 328 -6.29 14.29 -30.01
CA ARG A 328 -6.94 15.23 -30.94
C ARG A 328 -6.10 15.51 -32.17
N THR A 329 -4.77 15.66 -32.01
CA THR A 329 -3.87 15.89 -33.15
C THR A 329 -3.76 14.68 -34.06
N LYS A 330 -3.82 13.45 -33.51
CA LYS A 330 -3.73 12.20 -34.27
C LYS A 330 -5.05 11.65 -34.80
N HIS A 331 -6.19 12.15 -34.32
CA HIS A 331 -7.55 11.74 -34.74
C HIS A 331 -7.92 12.05 -36.21
N VAL A 332 -6.94 12.33 -37.09
CA VAL A 332 -7.13 12.38 -38.54
C VAL A 332 -7.03 10.97 -39.17
N GLU A 333 -6.45 9.98 -38.49
CA GLU A 333 -6.35 8.59 -38.99
C GLU A 333 -6.96 7.57 -38.01
N GLY A 334 -8.28 7.36 -38.13
CA GLY A 334 -8.90 6.01 -38.16
C GLY A 334 -9.01 5.14 -36.89
N GLU A 335 -8.29 5.38 -35.79
CA GLU A 335 -8.39 4.52 -34.59
C GLU A 335 -8.96 5.28 -33.38
N VAL A 336 -10.20 4.92 -33.02
CA VAL A 336 -10.89 5.41 -31.82
C VAL A 336 -10.39 4.58 -30.64
N LEU A 337 -9.66 5.20 -29.70
CA LEU A 337 -9.45 4.60 -28.37
C LEU A 337 -10.82 4.53 -27.67
N ASP A 338 -11.44 3.35 -27.71
CA ASP A 338 -12.81 3.16 -27.22
C ASP A 338 -12.88 2.64 -25.77
N ASP A 339 -11.75 2.60 -25.04
CA ASP A 339 -11.74 2.16 -23.64
C ASP A 339 -11.08 3.16 -22.67
N LYS A 340 -11.72 3.34 -21.50
CA LYS A 340 -11.18 4.12 -20.38
C LYS A 340 -9.87 3.52 -19.85
N LYS A 341 -9.63 2.24 -20.10
CA LYS A 341 -8.43 1.49 -19.69
C LYS A 341 -7.18 1.93 -20.48
N ASP A 342 -7.29 1.99 -21.80
CA ASP A 342 -6.17 2.44 -22.66
C ASP A 342 -5.74 3.86 -22.32
N TYR A 343 -6.71 4.72 -21.98
CA TYR A 343 -6.45 6.09 -21.53
C TYR A 343 -5.65 6.17 -20.22
N ARG A 344 -5.83 5.25 -19.26
CA ARG A 344 -5.02 5.22 -18.02
C ARG A 344 -3.56 4.85 -18.29
N SER A 345 -3.37 3.89 -19.19
CA SER A 345 -2.03 3.47 -19.62
C SER A 345 -1.27 4.63 -20.29
N ALA A 346 -1.98 5.43 -21.10
CA ALA A 346 -1.47 6.64 -21.73
C ALA A 346 -1.01 7.69 -20.71
N ILE A 347 -1.87 8.00 -19.73
CA ILE A 347 -1.55 8.96 -18.65
C ILE A 347 -0.29 8.51 -17.92
N CYS A 348 -0.19 7.23 -17.56
CA CYS A 348 0.95 6.68 -16.85
C CYS A 348 2.25 6.77 -17.66
N SER A 349 2.19 6.54 -18.97
CA SER A 349 3.34 6.67 -19.87
C SER A 349 3.87 8.11 -19.93
N GLN A 350 2.98 9.11 -19.89
CA GLN A 350 3.35 10.53 -19.81
C GLN A 350 3.89 10.92 -18.43
N LEU A 351 3.34 10.34 -17.36
CA LEU A 351 3.79 10.57 -15.98
C LEU A 351 5.28 10.24 -15.79
N HIS A 352 5.78 9.25 -16.53
CA HIS A 352 7.18 8.81 -16.48
C HIS A 352 8.18 9.94 -16.74
N GLY A 353 7.87 10.86 -17.66
CA GLY A 353 8.75 11.98 -18.02
C GLY A 353 8.70 13.19 -17.08
N LYS A 354 7.79 13.20 -16.09
CA LYS A 354 7.61 14.31 -15.15
C LYS A 354 8.49 14.12 -13.90
N PRO A 355 8.73 15.13 -13.04
CA PRO A 355 9.45 14.93 -11.78
C PRO A 355 8.68 14.02 -10.79
N THR A 356 9.38 13.41 -9.84
CA THR A 356 8.83 12.41 -8.90
C THR A 356 7.85 13.01 -7.90
N VAL A 357 8.17 14.17 -7.33
CA VAL A 357 7.27 14.99 -6.51
C VAL A 357 7.24 16.40 -7.10
N PRO A 358 6.37 16.65 -8.10
CA PRO A 358 6.31 17.95 -8.79
C PRO A 358 5.98 19.10 -7.84
N HIS A 359 5.14 18.87 -6.84
CA HIS A 359 4.65 19.90 -5.94
C HIS A 359 5.06 19.54 -4.52
N CYS A 360 6.24 19.99 -4.11
CA CYS A 360 6.70 19.85 -2.73
C CYS A 360 6.35 21.09 -1.89
N SER A 361 5.95 20.89 -0.65
CA SER A 361 5.85 21.98 0.33
C SER A 361 7.25 22.50 0.70
N LYS A 362 7.36 23.72 1.23
CA LYS A 362 8.67 24.33 1.57
C LYS A 362 9.31 23.74 2.84
N ARG A 363 8.59 22.87 3.55
CA ARG A 363 8.86 22.42 4.91
C ARG A 363 8.70 20.91 4.97
N SER A 364 9.60 20.21 5.64
CA SER A 364 9.48 18.76 5.86
C SER A 364 9.55 18.40 7.34
N ILE A 365 8.91 17.29 7.71
CA ILE A 365 9.02 16.64 9.01
C ILE A 365 9.50 15.22 8.78
N ARG A 366 10.57 14.82 9.48
CA ARG A 366 11.07 13.44 9.43
C ARG A 366 10.09 12.48 10.11
N VAL A 367 9.83 11.34 9.48
CA VAL A 367 8.97 10.29 10.06
C VAL A 367 9.58 9.73 11.35
N SER A 368 10.91 9.64 11.43
CA SER A 368 11.63 9.17 12.61
C SER A 368 11.39 10.04 13.85
N THR A 369 11.34 11.36 13.69
CA THR A 369 11.04 12.29 14.81
C THR A 369 9.58 12.19 15.23
N LEU A 370 8.67 12.06 14.26
CA LEU A 370 7.23 11.88 14.53
C LEU A 370 6.94 10.56 15.26
N GLN A 371 7.65 9.49 14.94
CA GLN A 371 7.52 8.19 15.62
C GLN A 371 8.02 8.20 17.08
N GLN A 372 8.98 9.05 17.43
CA GLN A 372 9.52 9.18 18.78
C GLN A 372 8.61 10.02 19.69
N ASP A 373 7.97 11.05 19.11
CA ASP A 373 7.18 12.04 19.86
C ASP A 373 5.74 11.59 20.18
N MET A 374 5.27 10.44 19.69
CA MET A 374 3.89 10.00 19.93
C MET A 374 3.66 9.46 21.37
N PRO A 375 2.86 10.16 22.23
CA PRO A 375 2.64 9.75 23.61
C PRO A 375 1.80 8.46 23.72
N MET A 376 0.89 8.20 22.76
CA MET A 376 0.09 6.97 22.72
C MET A 376 0.95 5.72 22.59
N ARG A 377 2.13 5.82 21.97
CA ARG A 377 3.05 4.68 21.83
C ARG A 377 3.50 4.19 23.21
N LYS A 378 3.95 5.08 24.10
CA LYS A 378 4.35 4.77 25.48
C LYS A 378 3.21 4.20 26.33
N PHE A 379 1.98 4.64 26.08
CA PHE A 379 0.81 4.12 26.78
C PHE A 379 0.41 2.71 26.27
N LEU A 380 0.33 2.53 24.95
CA LEU A 380 0.04 1.24 24.31
C LEU A 380 1.13 0.20 24.57
N HIS A 381 2.38 0.64 24.76
CA HIS A 381 3.52 -0.21 25.16
C HIS A 381 3.28 -0.99 26.46
N ARG A 382 2.42 -0.50 27.36
CA ARG A 382 2.17 -1.15 28.66
C ARG A 382 0.99 -2.12 28.66
N LEU A 383 0.18 -2.15 27.59
CA LEU A 383 -1.09 -2.88 27.54
C LEU A 383 -1.28 -3.55 26.16
N PRO A 384 -0.63 -4.71 25.90
CA PRO A 384 -0.74 -5.43 24.63
C PRO A 384 -2.17 -5.89 24.33
N LEU A 385 -2.94 -6.28 25.36
CA LEU A 385 -4.35 -6.60 25.21
C LEU A 385 -5.16 -5.40 24.70
N LEU A 386 -4.90 -4.20 25.23
CA LEU A 386 -5.59 -2.98 24.82
C LEU A 386 -5.27 -2.64 23.37
N LEU A 387 -4.01 -2.83 22.94
CA LEU A 387 -3.61 -2.67 21.54
C LEU A 387 -4.41 -3.60 20.62
N ARG A 388 -4.67 -4.85 21.02
CA ARG A 388 -5.51 -5.75 20.20
C ARG A 388 -6.98 -5.40 20.24
N CYS A 389 -7.49 -5.01 21.40
CA CYS A 389 -8.86 -4.52 21.54
C CYS A 389 -9.12 -3.25 20.73
N THR A 390 -8.09 -2.45 20.44
CA THR A 390 -8.21 -1.30 19.53
C THR A 390 -7.98 -1.69 18.07
N LEU A 391 -6.97 -2.50 17.77
CA LEU A 391 -6.65 -2.90 16.39
C LEU A 391 -7.71 -3.79 15.76
N ASN A 392 -8.32 -4.72 16.49
CA ASN A 392 -9.36 -5.60 15.93
C ASN A 392 -10.54 -4.80 15.32
N PRO A 393 -11.25 -3.92 16.05
CA PRO A 393 -12.34 -3.16 15.47
C PRO A 393 -11.84 -2.18 14.40
N ILE A 394 -10.64 -1.59 14.55
CA ILE A 394 -10.10 -0.70 13.51
C ILE A 394 -9.87 -1.49 12.21
N ALA A 395 -9.20 -2.63 12.26
CA ALA A 395 -8.92 -3.45 11.07
C ALA A 395 -10.21 -3.97 10.44
N TYR A 396 -11.15 -4.48 11.25
CA TYR A 396 -12.42 -5.03 10.77
C TYR A 396 -13.32 -3.98 10.11
N PHE A 397 -13.40 -2.77 10.67
CA PHE A 397 -14.26 -1.70 10.14
C PHE A 397 -13.58 -0.79 9.11
N HIS A 398 -12.34 -1.05 8.70
CA HIS A 398 -11.66 -0.26 7.68
C HIS A 398 -11.15 -1.14 6.52
N PRO A 399 -12.06 -1.77 5.74
CA PRO A 399 -11.68 -2.35 4.47
C PRO A 399 -11.12 -1.24 3.55
N ILE A 400 -10.04 -1.56 2.85
CA ILE A 400 -9.37 -0.67 1.90
C ILE A 400 -9.90 -1.02 0.51
N TYR A 401 -10.35 -0.01 -0.22
CA TYR A 401 -10.79 -0.15 -1.60
C TYR A 401 -10.00 0.83 -2.46
N ILE A 402 -9.25 0.30 -3.42
CA ILE A 402 -8.46 1.09 -4.37
C ILE A 402 -9.11 0.92 -5.74
N LYS A 403 -9.48 2.03 -6.39
CA LYS A 403 -10.20 1.98 -7.67
C LYS A 403 -9.37 1.31 -8.77
N SER A 404 -8.12 1.71 -8.92
CA SER A 404 -7.12 1.03 -9.75
C SER A 404 -5.71 1.46 -9.34
N ILE A 405 -4.73 0.61 -9.59
CA ILE A 405 -3.30 0.96 -9.53
C ILE A 405 -2.72 0.79 -10.93
N THR A 406 -2.14 1.85 -11.48
CA THR A 406 -1.48 1.86 -12.80
C THR A 406 -0.02 2.24 -12.61
N ALA A 407 0.91 1.31 -12.81
CA ALA A 407 2.34 1.48 -12.62
C ALA A 407 3.11 1.35 -13.94
N GLY A 408 3.84 2.38 -14.35
CA GLY A 408 4.62 2.42 -15.58
C GLY A 408 6.12 2.28 -15.33
N GLY A 409 6.85 1.68 -16.27
CA GLY A 409 8.30 1.63 -16.27
C GLY A 409 8.89 1.66 -17.68
N SER A 410 10.12 2.17 -17.82
CA SER A 410 10.80 2.23 -19.11
C SER A 410 11.37 0.87 -19.52
N GLY A 411 11.16 0.47 -20.77
CA GLY A 411 11.80 -0.72 -21.32
C GLY A 411 13.32 -0.59 -21.47
N ALA A 412 13.86 0.63 -21.59
CA ALA A 412 15.30 0.86 -21.58
C ALA A 412 15.96 0.42 -20.26
N MET A 413 15.27 0.63 -19.12
CA MET A 413 15.72 0.13 -17.81
C MET A 413 15.77 -1.41 -17.80
N ILE A 414 14.75 -2.08 -18.35
CA ILE A 414 14.73 -3.54 -18.46
C ILE A 414 15.87 -4.03 -19.36
N GLU A 415 16.15 -3.34 -20.47
CA GLU A 415 17.27 -3.67 -21.36
C GLU A 415 18.62 -3.60 -20.64
N THR A 416 18.89 -2.55 -19.87
CA THR A 416 20.15 -2.43 -19.11
C THR A 416 20.29 -3.53 -18.05
N MET A 417 19.20 -3.89 -17.37
CA MET A 417 19.19 -5.02 -16.42
C MET A 417 19.47 -6.35 -17.10
N LEU A 418 18.84 -6.62 -18.26
CA LEU A 418 19.09 -7.81 -19.06
C LEU A 418 20.53 -7.83 -19.57
N HIS A 419 21.09 -6.69 -19.97
CA HIS A 419 22.49 -6.58 -20.36
C HIS A 419 23.43 -7.00 -19.24
N LYS A 420 23.19 -6.49 -18.03
CA LYS A 420 24.00 -6.78 -16.84
C LYS A 420 23.89 -8.25 -16.40
N GLN A 421 22.72 -8.86 -16.48
CA GLN A 421 22.54 -10.24 -15.98
C GLN A 421 22.85 -11.32 -17.03
N ILE A 422 22.47 -11.08 -18.29
CA ILE A 422 22.53 -12.10 -19.35
C ILE A 422 23.76 -11.90 -20.25
N PHE A 423 24.11 -10.65 -20.58
CA PHE A 423 25.08 -10.34 -21.64
C PHE A 423 26.45 -9.85 -21.14
N GLN A 424 26.66 -9.68 -19.84
CA GLN A 424 27.87 -9.08 -19.24
C GLN A 424 29.18 -9.82 -19.58
N ASP A 425 29.14 -11.15 -19.79
CA ASP A 425 30.33 -12.00 -19.98
C ASP A 425 30.67 -12.28 -21.47
N HIS A 426 30.00 -11.62 -22.41
CA HIS A 426 30.08 -11.99 -23.83
C HIS A 426 30.68 -10.87 -24.69
N PRO A 427 31.85 -11.11 -25.34
CA PRO A 427 32.34 -10.20 -26.36
C PRO A 427 31.36 -10.20 -27.54
N GLU A 428 31.13 -9.03 -28.13
CA GLU A 428 30.18 -8.78 -29.24
C GLU A 428 30.46 -9.52 -30.57
N GLN A 429 31.29 -10.57 -30.54
CA GLN A 429 31.86 -11.24 -31.71
C GLN A 429 31.00 -12.39 -32.25
N ALA A 430 30.09 -12.99 -31.47
CA ALA A 430 29.14 -13.97 -31.99
C ALA A 430 27.95 -13.28 -32.69
N SER A 431 27.82 -13.47 -34.00
CA SER A 431 26.77 -12.85 -34.84
C SER A 431 25.34 -13.12 -34.34
N ASP A 432 25.13 -14.31 -33.78
CA ASP A 432 23.80 -14.78 -33.38
C ASP A 432 23.34 -14.12 -32.08
N VAL A 433 24.25 -13.96 -31.12
CA VAL A 433 24.01 -13.23 -29.87
C VAL A 433 23.77 -11.74 -30.17
N LYS A 434 24.49 -11.17 -31.14
CA LYS A 434 24.31 -9.77 -31.57
C LYS A 434 22.94 -9.53 -32.20
N ASN A 435 22.49 -10.42 -33.08
CA ASN A 435 21.17 -10.34 -33.72
C ASN A 435 20.04 -10.49 -32.69
N LEU A 436 20.22 -11.39 -31.72
CA LEU A 436 19.25 -11.61 -30.66
C LEU A 436 19.16 -10.44 -29.68
N LYS A 437 20.32 -9.89 -29.28
CA LYS A 437 20.42 -8.64 -28.51
C LYS A 437 19.73 -7.50 -29.24
N LYS A 438 19.95 -7.35 -30.55
CA LYS A 438 19.29 -6.33 -31.37
C LYS A 438 17.77 -6.50 -31.41
N ARG A 439 17.26 -7.73 -31.51
CA ARG A 439 15.81 -8.01 -31.49
C ARG A 439 15.16 -7.72 -30.14
N ILE A 440 15.82 -8.11 -29.04
CA ILE A 440 15.37 -7.86 -27.66
C ILE A 440 15.38 -6.34 -27.38
N SER A 441 16.48 -5.67 -27.72
CA SER A 441 16.64 -4.22 -27.60
C SER A 441 15.59 -3.45 -28.39
N ALA A 442 15.34 -3.80 -29.65
CA ALA A 442 14.33 -3.15 -30.48
C ALA A 442 12.89 -3.26 -29.92
N TRP A 443 12.57 -4.33 -29.20
CA TRP A 443 11.25 -4.47 -28.59
C TRP A 443 11.10 -3.67 -27.29
N LEU A 444 12.19 -3.54 -26.52
CA LEU A 444 12.23 -2.89 -25.20
C LEU A 444 12.51 -1.38 -25.26
N LYS A 445 13.49 -0.95 -26.04
CA LYS A 445 14.10 0.39 -25.95
C LYS A 445 13.11 1.53 -26.19
N ASP A 446 12.19 1.34 -27.12
CA ASP A 446 11.26 2.40 -27.55
C ASP A 446 9.92 2.35 -26.80
N ALA A 447 9.74 1.39 -25.89
CA ALA A 447 8.47 1.15 -25.22
C ALA A 447 8.53 1.39 -23.70
N ASN A 448 7.44 1.96 -23.18
CA ASN A 448 7.12 1.97 -21.76
C ASN A 448 6.11 0.84 -21.47
N PHE A 449 6.38 0.05 -20.45
CA PHE A 449 5.49 -1.01 -19.99
C PHE A 449 4.64 -0.49 -18.83
N VAL A 450 3.31 -0.59 -18.97
CA VAL A 450 2.38 -0.13 -17.95
C VAL A 450 1.58 -1.30 -17.42
N PHE A 451 1.72 -1.57 -16.13
CA PHE A 451 0.95 -2.54 -15.37
C PHE A 451 -0.31 -1.85 -14.81
N GLU A 452 -1.49 -2.43 -15.00
CA GLU A 452 -2.74 -1.96 -14.41
C GLU A 452 -3.41 -3.07 -13.61
N ALA A 453 -3.82 -2.76 -12.37
CA ALA A 453 -4.63 -3.64 -11.53
C ALA A 453 -5.93 -2.92 -11.14
N GLU A 454 -7.08 -3.55 -11.42
CA GLU A 454 -8.41 -2.97 -11.21
C GLU A 454 -9.03 -3.44 -9.88
N LYS A 455 -9.79 -2.54 -9.23
CA LYS A 455 -10.65 -2.80 -8.06
C LYS A 455 -9.98 -3.66 -6.99
N ILE A 456 -9.02 -3.07 -6.31
CA ILE A 456 -8.27 -3.76 -5.27
C ILE A 456 -9.03 -3.66 -3.96
N THR A 457 -9.35 -4.80 -3.37
CA THR A 457 -10.01 -4.88 -2.06
C THR A 457 -9.04 -5.48 -1.05
N GLY A 458 -8.68 -4.68 -0.04
CA GLY A 458 -7.84 -5.08 1.07
C GLY A 458 -8.63 -5.27 2.35
N MET A 459 -8.48 -6.44 2.97
CA MET A 459 -9.07 -6.76 4.27
C MET A 459 -7.97 -7.22 5.22
N ALA A 460 -7.90 -6.59 6.38
CA ALA A 460 -6.99 -7.00 7.45
C ALA A 460 -7.81 -7.42 8.67
N SER A 461 -7.38 -8.48 9.34
CA SER A 461 -7.99 -8.96 10.57
C SER A 461 -6.93 -9.20 11.63
N VAL A 462 -7.09 -8.51 12.77
CA VAL A 462 -6.24 -8.68 13.94
C VAL A 462 -7.07 -9.38 15.02
N PRO A 463 -6.88 -10.69 15.26
CA PRO A 463 -7.65 -11.40 16.26
C PRO A 463 -7.27 -10.94 17.68
N ILE A 464 -8.26 -10.94 18.58
CA ILE A 464 -8.00 -10.67 20.01
C ILE A 464 -7.20 -11.83 20.63
N ASN A 465 -7.60 -13.07 20.31
CA ASN A 465 -6.93 -14.26 20.81
C ASN A 465 -5.58 -14.48 20.09
N PRO A 466 -4.44 -14.52 20.83
CA PRO A 466 -3.10 -14.72 20.27
C PRO A 466 -2.84 -16.05 19.58
N VAL A 467 -3.71 -17.03 19.77
CA VAL A 467 -3.59 -18.33 19.10
C VAL A 467 -3.80 -18.20 17.59
N PHE A 468 -4.57 -17.21 17.15
CA PHE A 468 -4.83 -17.00 15.72
C PHE A 468 -3.83 -16.03 15.11
N ASN A 469 -3.43 -16.30 13.88
CA ASN A 469 -2.57 -15.41 13.10
C ASN A 469 -3.35 -14.17 12.63
N ILE A 470 -2.61 -13.09 12.41
CA ILE A 470 -3.11 -11.90 11.72
C ILE A 470 -3.18 -12.23 10.24
N LEU A 471 -4.34 -11.99 9.63
CA LEU A 471 -4.55 -12.24 8.21
C LEU A 471 -4.73 -10.90 7.50
N SER A 472 -4.03 -10.74 6.39
CA SER A 472 -4.22 -9.64 5.45
C SER A 472 -4.44 -10.22 4.07
N ASP A 473 -5.63 -10.01 3.52
CA ASP A 473 -6.03 -10.47 2.21
C ASP A 473 -6.16 -9.26 1.26
N LEU A 474 -5.61 -9.39 0.07
CA LEU A 474 -5.67 -8.45 -1.04
C LEU A 474 -6.27 -9.17 -2.23
N LEU A 475 -7.36 -8.64 -2.77
CA LEU A 475 -8.05 -9.19 -3.93
C LEU A 475 -7.97 -8.18 -5.07
N PHE A 476 -7.65 -8.67 -6.26
CA PHE A 476 -7.54 -7.92 -7.50
C PHE A 476 -8.55 -8.52 -8.50
N ASP A 477 -9.42 -7.69 -9.07
CA ASP A 477 -10.45 -8.18 -9.99
C ASP A 477 -9.88 -8.49 -11.38
N ASP A 478 -9.00 -7.62 -11.89
CA ASP A 478 -8.44 -7.73 -13.24
C ASP A 478 -7.01 -7.17 -13.25
N ILE A 479 -6.11 -7.79 -14.02
CA ILE A 479 -4.71 -7.36 -14.17
C ILE A 479 -4.32 -7.32 -15.63
N MET A 480 -3.81 -6.17 -16.06
CA MET A 480 -3.42 -5.86 -17.42
C MET A 480 -1.96 -5.43 -17.50
N VAL A 481 -1.32 -5.71 -18.63
CA VAL A 481 -0.05 -5.08 -18.98
C VAL A 481 -0.15 -4.53 -20.39
N TYR A 482 0.23 -3.26 -20.54
CA TYR A 482 0.27 -2.53 -21.80
C TYR A 482 1.71 -2.24 -22.22
N ARG A 483 1.99 -2.34 -23.51
CA ARG A 483 3.19 -1.81 -24.15
C ARG A 483 2.80 -0.51 -24.84
N THR A 484 3.41 0.59 -24.42
CA THR A 484 3.09 1.93 -24.92
C THR A 484 4.32 2.52 -25.59
N VAL A 485 4.20 2.95 -26.84
CA VAL A 485 5.28 3.63 -27.57
C VAL A 485 4.96 5.12 -27.58
N LYS A 486 5.84 5.93 -26.97
CA LYS A 486 5.59 7.37 -26.73
C LYS A 486 5.25 8.15 -28.00
N GLU A 487 5.87 7.79 -29.12
CA GLU A 487 5.73 8.48 -30.39
C GLU A 487 4.51 8.03 -31.20
N GLU A 488 4.06 6.78 -31.04
CA GLU A 488 3.02 6.19 -31.90
C GLU A 488 1.62 6.23 -31.26
N VAL A 489 1.47 6.43 -29.95
CA VAL A 489 0.15 6.37 -29.27
C VAL A 489 -0.55 5.02 -29.54
N ASP A 490 0.24 4.00 -29.89
CA ASP A 490 -0.18 2.62 -29.97
C ASP A 490 -0.11 2.02 -28.56
N TYR A 491 -1.28 1.70 -28.01
CA TYR A 491 -1.46 1.11 -26.68
C TYR A 491 -1.80 -0.36 -26.85
N LYS A 492 -0.76 -1.16 -27.08
CA LYS A 492 -0.97 -2.59 -27.27
C LYS A 492 -1.04 -3.30 -25.92
N GLN A 493 -2.20 -3.86 -25.61
CA GLN A 493 -2.35 -4.76 -24.47
C GLN A 493 -1.59 -6.07 -24.74
N ILE A 494 -0.61 -6.38 -23.90
CA ILE A 494 0.27 -7.55 -24.06
C ILE A 494 -0.08 -8.70 -23.11
N VAL A 495 -0.66 -8.41 -21.94
CA VAL A 495 -1.09 -9.41 -20.95
C VAL A 495 -2.45 -9.02 -20.39
N HIS A 496 -3.33 -10.01 -20.21
CA HIS A 496 -4.58 -9.92 -19.47
C HIS A 496 -4.72 -11.14 -18.57
N LEU A 497 -5.03 -10.93 -17.30
CA LEU A 497 -5.24 -11.99 -16.32
C LEU A 497 -6.59 -11.75 -15.64
N GLY A 498 -7.38 -12.80 -15.44
CA GLY A 498 -8.72 -12.74 -14.82
C GLY A 498 -8.76 -12.37 -13.32
N GLY A 499 -7.70 -11.74 -12.81
CA GLY A 499 -7.56 -11.28 -11.42
C GLY A 499 -6.38 -11.91 -10.68
N ALA A 500 -6.24 -11.54 -9.41
CA ALA A 500 -5.26 -12.14 -8.50
C ALA A 500 -5.73 -12.03 -7.06
N ASP A 501 -5.11 -12.81 -6.18
CA ASP A 501 -5.23 -12.70 -4.74
C ASP A 501 -3.85 -12.80 -4.09
N ALA A 502 -3.65 -12.03 -3.04
CA ALA A 502 -2.47 -12.12 -2.19
C ALA A 502 -2.92 -12.18 -0.74
N ARG A 503 -2.36 -13.12 0.02
CA ARG A 503 -2.67 -13.33 1.42
C ARG A 503 -1.38 -13.43 2.22
N ILE A 504 -1.35 -12.68 3.32
CA ILE A 504 -0.24 -12.64 4.26
C ILE A 504 -0.77 -13.08 5.62
N SER A 505 -0.14 -14.10 6.20
CA SER A 505 -0.46 -14.65 7.51
C SER A 505 0.73 -14.43 8.45
N VAL A 506 0.56 -13.51 9.39
CA VAL A 506 1.60 -13.13 10.36
C VAL A 506 1.27 -13.72 11.73
N PRO A 507 2.17 -14.50 12.34
CA PRO A 507 2.00 -14.97 13.70
C PRO A 507 1.77 -13.82 14.69
N SER A 508 0.76 -13.99 15.54
CA SER A 508 0.28 -12.95 16.46
C SER A 508 1.32 -12.44 17.46
N PHE A 509 2.35 -13.24 17.76
CA PHE A 509 3.44 -12.85 18.66
C PHE A 509 4.50 -11.97 18.00
N LEU A 510 4.49 -11.81 16.67
CA LEU A 510 5.35 -10.84 15.96
C LEU A 510 4.83 -9.42 16.07
N LEU A 511 3.60 -9.22 16.57
CA LEU A 511 3.11 -7.89 16.92
C LEU A 511 4.03 -7.25 17.97
N PRO A 512 4.33 -5.95 17.85
CA PRO A 512 5.08 -5.23 18.88
C PRO A 512 4.47 -5.47 20.28
N HIS A 513 5.31 -5.67 21.30
CA HIS A 513 4.90 -5.84 22.71
C HIS A 513 4.22 -7.17 23.06
N HIS A 514 4.30 -8.16 22.18
CA HIS A 514 3.80 -9.52 22.43
C HIS A 514 4.93 -10.48 22.76
N GLU A 515 6.05 -9.98 23.29
CA GLU A 515 7.23 -10.79 23.56
C GLU A 515 6.98 -11.91 24.59
N HIS A 516 5.99 -11.72 25.47
CA HIS A 516 5.54 -12.71 26.45
C HIS A 516 4.85 -13.94 25.82
N ILE A 517 4.49 -13.89 24.54
CA ILE A 517 3.85 -14.98 23.79
C ILE A 517 4.86 -15.63 22.82
N LEU A 518 6.13 -15.22 22.86
CA LEU A 518 7.16 -15.84 22.04
C LEU A 518 7.31 -17.32 22.43
N PRO A 519 7.48 -18.23 21.45
CA PRO A 519 7.77 -19.62 21.76
C PRO A 519 9.08 -19.74 22.57
N PRO A 520 9.19 -20.73 23.46
CA PRO A 520 10.41 -20.98 24.21
C PRO A 520 11.59 -21.27 23.27
N VAL A 521 12.82 -21.14 23.77
CA VAL A 521 14.01 -21.50 22.99
C VAL A 521 13.98 -23.01 22.73
N PRO A 522 14.21 -23.48 21.49
CA PRO A 522 14.19 -24.90 21.16
C PRO A 522 15.18 -25.70 22.02
N THR A 523 14.69 -26.73 22.72
CA THR A 523 15.50 -27.62 23.57
C THR A 523 16.15 -28.72 22.72
N GLN A 524 17.17 -29.41 23.26
CA GLN A 524 17.73 -30.58 22.57
C GLN A 524 16.71 -31.71 22.39
N GLU A 525 15.73 -31.83 23.30
CA GLU A 525 14.62 -32.79 23.19
C GLU A 525 13.71 -32.48 21.99
N ASP A 526 13.40 -31.20 21.75
CA ASP A 526 12.59 -30.78 20.59
C ASP A 526 13.31 -31.09 19.27
N LYS A 527 14.63 -30.92 19.25
CA LYS A 527 15.47 -31.27 18.10
C LYS A 527 15.52 -32.78 17.87
N ALA A 528 15.57 -33.58 18.94
CA ALA A 528 15.54 -35.04 18.85
C ALA A 528 14.16 -35.55 18.39
N ALA A 529 13.07 -34.97 18.90
CA ALA A 529 11.71 -35.29 18.47
C ALA A 529 11.48 -34.96 16.99
N GLN A 530 12.00 -33.83 16.51
CA GLN A 530 11.90 -33.47 15.09
C GLN A 530 12.78 -34.37 14.21
N GLN A 531 13.93 -34.81 14.71
CA GLN A 531 14.77 -35.80 14.02
C GLN A 531 14.05 -37.15 13.88
N GLN A 532 13.34 -37.59 14.93
CA GLN A 532 12.48 -38.79 14.84
C GLN A 532 11.40 -38.66 13.76
N LYS A 533 10.80 -37.48 13.58
CA LYS A 533 9.84 -37.26 12.49
C LYS A 533 10.45 -37.36 11.09
N ILE A 534 11.75 -37.08 10.93
CA ILE A 534 12.46 -37.30 9.66
C ILE A 534 12.63 -38.80 9.42
N ASP A 535 13.03 -39.53 10.47
CA ASP A 535 13.26 -40.97 10.42
C ASP A 535 11.96 -41.76 10.20
N ASP A 536 10.83 -41.27 10.72
CA ASP A 536 9.49 -41.84 10.59
C ASP A 536 8.71 -41.35 9.34
N ALA A 537 9.31 -40.50 8.49
CA ALA A 537 8.60 -39.93 7.34
C ALA A 537 8.43 -40.94 6.19
N ASP A 538 7.19 -41.31 5.88
CA ASP A 538 6.85 -42.29 4.83
C ASP A 538 7.19 -41.85 3.38
N SER A 539 7.43 -40.55 3.13
CA SER A 539 7.56 -40.02 1.77
C SER A 539 8.59 -38.89 1.64
N GLN A 540 9.28 -38.85 0.50
CA GLN A 540 10.30 -37.82 0.20
C GLN A 540 9.83 -36.37 0.44
N PRO A 541 8.60 -35.96 0.08
CA PRO A 541 8.13 -34.60 0.35
C PRO A 541 8.02 -34.33 1.86
N LYS A 542 7.55 -35.29 2.65
CA LYS A 542 7.45 -35.17 4.10
C LYS A 542 8.84 -35.13 4.74
N THR A 543 9.79 -35.91 4.23
CA THR A 543 11.20 -35.87 4.67
C THR A 543 11.79 -34.48 4.45
N ILE A 544 11.62 -33.90 3.25
CA ILE A 544 12.12 -32.56 2.92
C ILE A 544 11.47 -31.49 3.81
N GLN A 545 10.16 -31.57 4.06
CA GLN A 545 9.45 -30.67 4.97
C GLN A 545 9.99 -30.78 6.41
N ALA A 546 10.17 -32.01 6.90
CA ALA A 546 10.68 -32.25 8.25
C ALA A 546 12.14 -31.78 8.41
N GLU A 547 12.98 -31.96 7.39
CA GLU A 547 14.35 -31.42 7.33
C GLU A 547 14.37 -29.88 7.38
N GLN A 548 13.48 -29.23 6.63
CA GLN A 548 13.33 -27.78 6.65
C GLN A 548 12.87 -27.28 8.03
N GLU A 549 11.88 -27.92 8.65
CA GLU A 549 11.42 -27.60 10.00
C GLU A 549 12.54 -27.77 11.04
N LEU A 550 13.36 -28.81 10.90
CA LEU A 550 14.52 -29.03 11.78
C LEU A 550 15.59 -27.94 11.57
N ALA A 551 15.84 -27.53 10.33
CA ALA A 551 16.75 -26.43 10.03
C ALA A 551 16.26 -25.10 10.63
N GLN A 552 14.95 -24.83 10.58
CA GLN A 552 14.32 -23.67 11.21
C GLN A 552 14.44 -23.71 12.74
N LEU A 553 14.15 -24.86 13.37
CA LEU A 553 14.32 -25.06 14.81
C LEU A 553 15.77 -24.89 15.27
N ARG A 554 16.75 -25.24 14.43
CA ARG A 554 18.17 -25.01 14.75
C ARG A 554 18.54 -23.54 14.74
N LYS A 555 17.91 -22.74 13.86
CA LYS A 555 18.17 -21.30 13.70
C LYS A 555 17.26 -20.41 14.56
N ASP A 556 16.30 -20.99 15.28
CA ASP A 556 15.32 -20.26 16.08
C ASP A 556 14.52 -19.24 15.24
N GLU A 557 13.95 -19.75 14.14
CA GLU A 557 13.16 -18.97 13.18
C GLU A 557 11.66 -19.30 13.27
N THR A 558 10.81 -18.33 12.94
CA THR A 558 9.37 -18.51 12.74
C THR A 558 8.97 -18.15 11.31
N ASN A 559 7.89 -18.74 10.80
CA ASN A 559 7.44 -18.47 9.43
C ASN A 559 6.30 -17.44 9.39
N VAL A 560 6.42 -16.47 8.48
CA VAL A 560 5.30 -15.66 7.98
C VAL A 560 4.88 -16.27 6.65
N ASN A 561 3.63 -16.71 6.54
CA ASN A 561 3.16 -17.33 5.30
C ASN A 561 2.68 -16.24 4.34
N ILE A 562 3.23 -16.26 3.13
CA ILE A 562 2.87 -15.35 2.04
C ILE A 562 2.41 -16.22 0.87
N SER A 563 1.18 -15.99 0.42
CA SER A 563 0.65 -16.62 -0.78
C SER A 563 0.19 -15.58 -1.77
N ALA A 564 0.55 -15.74 -3.04
CA ALA A 564 0.07 -14.92 -4.14
C ALA A 564 -0.36 -15.84 -5.28
N HIS A 565 -1.61 -15.71 -5.71
CA HIS A 565 -2.15 -16.46 -6.84
C HIS A 565 -2.74 -15.52 -7.88
N VAL A 566 -2.63 -15.95 -9.13
CA VAL A 566 -3.18 -15.30 -10.31
C VAL A 566 -4.33 -16.17 -10.79
N ARG A 567 -5.45 -15.54 -11.13
CA ARG A 567 -6.64 -16.21 -11.62
C ARG A 567 -6.60 -16.33 -13.14
N LEU A 568 -6.91 -17.52 -13.64
CA LEU A 568 -7.09 -17.79 -15.06
C LEU A 568 -8.52 -17.42 -15.50
N PRO A 569 -8.75 -17.07 -16.77
CA PRO A 569 -7.87 -17.23 -17.93
C PRO A 569 -6.76 -16.17 -18.04
N ALA A 570 -5.68 -16.51 -18.74
CA ALA A 570 -4.58 -15.61 -19.06
C ALA A 570 -4.41 -15.48 -20.57
N CYS A 571 -4.49 -14.25 -21.10
CA CYS A 571 -4.31 -13.95 -22.52
C CYS A 571 -2.99 -13.21 -22.74
N PHE A 572 -2.23 -13.63 -23.74
CA PHE A 572 -0.92 -13.05 -24.07
C PHE A 572 -0.85 -12.70 -25.55
N ASP A 573 -0.37 -11.50 -25.86
CA ASP A 573 -0.20 -11.07 -27.26
C ASP A 573 0.98 -11.79 -27.93
N GLN A 574 0.89 -12.00 -29.24
CA GLN A 574 1.91 -12.70 -30.03
C GLN A 574 3.28 -12.00 -29.94
N SER A 575 3.31 -10.67 -29.87
CA SER A 575 4.58 -9.93 -29.77
C SER A 575 5.35 -10.23 -28.49
N LEU A 576 4.62 -10.41 -27.37
CA LEU A 576 5.20 -10.80 -26.09
C LEU A 576 5.69 -12.26 -26.13
N LEU A 577 4.92 -13.17 -26.74
CA LEU A 577 5.33 -14.58 -26.88
C LEU A 577 6.60 -14.72 -27.72
N ASP A 578 6.71 -13.94 -28.81
CA ASP A 578 7.90 -13.89 -29.66
C ASP A 578 9.12 -13.33 -28.92
N PHE A 579 8.91 -12.32 -28.07
CA PHE A 579 9.95 -11.78 -27.18
C PHE A 579 10.41 -12.80 -26.14
N ILE A 580 9.48 -13.49 -25.46
CA ILE A 580 9.79 -14.53 -24.47
C ILE A 580 10.58 -15.68 -25.14
N ALA A 581 10.17 -16.11 -26.34
CA ALA A 581 10.88 -17.12 -27.09
C ALA A 581 12.32 -16.70 -27.42
N ALA A 582 12.51 -15.43 -27.83
CA ALA A 582 13.84 -14.86 -28.08
C ALA A 582 14.69 -14.80 -26.80
N LEU A 583 14.11 -14.44 -25.65
CA LEU A 583 14.79 -14.35 -24.37
C LEU A 583 15.21 -15.75 -23.84
N VAL A 584 14.33 -16.74 -23.94
CA VAL A 584 14.62 -18.13 -23.58
C VAL A 584 15.75 -18.68 -24.45
N LYS A 585 15.72 -18.40 -25.75
CA LYS A 585 16.81 -18.74 -26.67
C LYS A 585 18.12 -18.09 -26.26
N ALA A 586 18.10 -16.80 -25.92
CA ALA A 586 19.28 -16.06 -25.49
C ALA A 586 19.90 -16.71 -24.25
N THR A 587 19.06 -16.97 -23.26
CA THR A 587 19.48 -17.57 -21.99
C THR A 587 20.08 -18.96 -22.21
N LYS A 588 19.46 -19.79 -23.06
CA LYS A 588 19.97 -21.13 -23.38
C LYS A 588 21.30 -21.12 -24.10
N ILE A 589 21.47 -20.23 -25.08
CA ILE A 589 22.77 -20.07 -25.78
C ILE A 589 23.85 -19.64 -24.79
N VAL A 590 23.55 -18.67 -23.92
CA VAL A 590 24.49 -18.20 -22.88
C VAL A 590 24.83 -19.31 -21.87
N GLU A 591 23.86 -20.12 -21.45
CA GLU A 591 24.10 -21.28 -20.58
C GLU A 591 25.01 -22.31 -21.25
N MET A 592 24.79 -22.62 -22.53
CA MET A 592 25.63 -23.56 -23.28
C MET A 592 27.07 -23.04 -23.44
N ASP A 593 27.26 -21.77 -23.74
CA ASP A 593 28.58 -21.15 -23.87
C ASP A 593 29.32 -21.09 -22.52
N LYS A 594 28.60 -20.88 -21.40
CA LYS A 594 29.19 -20.94 -20.05
C LYS A 594 29.67 -22.36 -19.72
N VAL A 595 28.91 -23.38 -20.09
CA VAL A 595 29.34 -24.78 -19.95
C VAL A 595 30.60 -25.04 -20.78
N GLU A 596 30.68 -24.55 -22.02
CA GLU A 596 31.86 -24.72 -22.87
C GLU A 596 33.11 -24.01 -22.30
N LYS A 597 32.97 -22.77 -21.79
CA LYS A 597 34.08 -22.05 -21.13
C LYS A 597 34.51 -22.69 -19.79
N SER A 598 33.59 -23.33 -19.06
CA SER A 598 33.91 -24.07 -17.84
C SER A 598 34.65 -25.37 -18.15
N LEU A 599 34.27 -26.05 -19.24
CA LEU A 599 34.96 -27.21 -19.77
C LEU A 599 36.36 -26.82 -20.24
N ASP A 600 36.53 -25.70 -20.96
CA ASP A 600 37.82 -25.19 -21.45
C ASP A 600 38.83 -24.85 -20.34
N LYS A 601 38.37 -24.45 -19.14
CA LYS A 601 39.23 -24.22 -17.97
C LYS A 601 39.73 -25.51 -17.31
N GLU A 602 39.07 -26.65 -17.53
CA GLU A 602 39.52 -27.98 -17.05
C GLU A 602 40.42 -28.72 -18.07
N ILE A 603 40.65 -28.15 -19.27
CA ILE A 603 41.43 -28.77 -20.37
C ILE A 603 42.94 -28.53 -20.27
N HIS A 604 43.51 -28.68 -19.08
CA HIS A 604 44.93 -29.06 -18.98
C HIS A 604 45.14 -30.55 -18.64
N GLY A 605 44.12 -31.26 -18.13
CA GLY A 605 44.17 -32.72 -17.90
C GLY A 605 43.46 -33.57 -18.96
N PHE A 606 42.46 -33.02 -19.66
CA PHE A 606 41.55 -33.78 -20.53
C PHE A 606 42.04 -33.99 -21.97
N ARG A 607 43.13 -33.31 -22.37
CA ARG A 607 43.68 -33.34 -23.74
C ARG A 607 44.32 -34.69 -24.10
N GLU A 608 44.73 -35.49 -23.10
CA GLU A 608 45.23 -36.85 -23.31
C GLU A 608 44.09 -37.88 -23.36
N PHE A 609 42.99 -37.64 -22.64
CA PHE A 609 41.82 -38.54 -22.65
C PHE A 609 40.98 -38.38 -23.93
N THR A 610 40.89 -37.16 -24.48
CA THR A 610 40.11 -36.85 -25.70
C THR A 610 40.78 -37.30 -27.00
N LYS A 611 42.09 -37.56 -27.00
CA LYS A 611 42.78 -38.21 -28.13
C LYS A 611 42.41 -39.69 -28.29
N ALA A 612 41.90 -40.33 -27.24
CA ALA A 612 41.50 -41.74 -27.28
C ALA A 612 40.01 -41.96 -27.64
N VAL A 613 39.17 -40.93 -27.63
CA VAL A 613 37.70 -41.04 -27.80
C VAL A 613 37.20 -40.31 -29.06
N LYS A 614 38.10 -39.86 -29.94
CA LYS A 614 37.71 -39.15 -31.17
C LYS A 614 37.65 -40.07 -32.38
N THR A 615 36.48 -40.67 -32.60
CA THR A 615 35.94 -40.82 -33.96
C THR A 615 34.41 -40.98 -33.94
N ASP A 616 33.75 -39.91 -34.40
CA ASP A 616 32.51 -39.91 -35.21
C ASP A 616 31.10 -39.83 -34.58
N LEU A 617 30.93 -39.78 -33.25
CA LEU A 617 29.59 -39.71 -32.62
C LEU A 617 29.19 -38.37 -32.00
N ASN A 618 30.15 -37.50 -31.62
CA ASN A 618 29.84 -36.29 -30.84
C ASN A 618 29.50 -35.03 -31.65
N ASP A 619 30.05 -34.86 -32.86
CA ASP A 619 29.80 -33.65 -33.66
C ASP A 619 28.40 -33.62 -34.29
N LYS A 620 27.80 -34.79 -34.57
CA LYS A 620 26.42 -34.89 -35.05
C LYS A 620 25.40 -34.69 -33.93
N MET A 621 25.64 -35.21 -32.72
CA MET A 621 24.75 -34.95 -31.58
C MET A 621 24.85 -33.51 -31.07
N ARG A 622 26.05 -32.88 -31.12
CA ARG A 622 26.20 -31.44 -30.84
C ARG A 622 25.49 -30.58 -31.88
N ARG A 623 25.65 -30.85 -33.18
CA ARG A 623 24.88 -30.12 -34.23
C ARG A 623 23.39 -30.34 -34.11
N VAL A 624 22.92 -31.55 -33.79
CA VAL A 624 21.49 -31.83 -33.61
C VAL A 624 20.93 -31.19 -32.34
N ALA A 625 21.70 -31.09 -31.26
CA ALA A 625 21.31 -30.36 -30.06
C ALA A 625 21.31 -28.84 -30.27
N VAL A 626 22.28 -28.31 -31.03
CA VAL A 626 22.33 -26.91 -31.45
C VAL A 626 21.20 -26.58 -32.44
N ASP A 627 20.90 -27.46 -33.40
CA ASP A 627 19.76 -27.31 -34.33
C ASP A 627 18.41 -27.47 -33.62
N ALA A 628 18.32 -28.31 -32.59
CA ALA A 628 17.11 -28.47 -31.78
C ALA A 628 16.89 -27.28 -30.81
N ALA A 629 17.96 -26.70 -30.27
CA ALA A 629 17.93 -25.49 -29.45
C ALA A 629 17.76 -24.20 -30.27
N ALA A 630 18.15 -24.19 -31.55
CA ALA A 630 18.07 -23.05 -32.45
C ALA A 630 16.75 -22.95 -33.24
N ASN A 631 15.84 -23.93 -33.15
CA ASN A 631 14.63 -23.97 -33.97
C ASN A 631 13.48 -23.14 -33.36
N ASP A 632 13.44 -21.86 -33.71
CA ASP A 632 12.42 -20.89 -33.30
C ASP A 632 10.98 -21.39 -33.48
N LYS A 633 10.74 -22.20 -34.52
CA LYS A 633 9.41 -22.77 -34.81
C LYS A 633 8.95 -23.79 -33.76
N TRP A 634 9.87 -24.52 -33.14
CA TRP A 634 9.50 -25.51 -32.12
C TRP A 634 9.14 -24.83 -30.80
N ILE A 635 9.95 -23.86 -30.35
CA ILE A 635 9.70 -23.07 -29.12
C ILE A 635 8.39 -22.29 -29.27
N ALA A 636 8.19 -21.59 -30.39
CA ALA A 636 6.95 -20.85 -30.65
C ALA A 636 5.71 -21.78 -30.66
N LYS A 637 5.82 -22.99 -31.21
CA LYS A 637 4.72 -23.97 -31.22
C LYS A 637 4.43 -24.53 -29.82
N LEU A 638 5.44 -24.70 -28.97
CA LEU A 638 5.28 -25.16 -27.60
C LEU A 638 4.66 -24.06 -26.73
N VAL A 639 5.20 -22.84 -26.80
CA VAL A 639 4.66 -21.65 -26.14
C VAL A 639 3.20 -21.43 -26.56
N GLY A 640 2.90 -21.38 -27.86
CA GLY A 640 1.52 -21.18 -28.33
C GLY A 640 0.53 -22.29 -27.92
N LYS A 641 0.99 -23.55 -27.74
CA LYS A 641 0.14 -24.62 -27.19
C LYS A 641 -0.14 -24.42 -25.69
N VAL A 642 0.83 -23.93 -24.93
CA VAL A 642 0.67 -23.64 -23.50
C VAL A 642 -0.25 -22.42 -23.34
N THR A 643 -0.05 -21.35 -24.11
CA THR A 643 -0.89 -20.15 -24.10
C THR A 643 -2.35 -20.48 -24.37
N LYS A 644 -2.66 -21.25 -25.43
CA LYS A 644 -4.04 -21.66 -25.73
C LYS A 644 -4.71 -22.47 -24.61
N LYS A 645 -3.92 -23.21 -23.83
CA LYS A 645 -4.43 -23.91 -22.64
C LYS A 645 -4.70 -22.92 -21.51
N LEU A 646 -3.81 -21.96 -21.27
CA LEU A 646 -3.99 -20.92 -20.24
C LEU A 646 -5.18 -19.99 -20.55
N GLU A 647 -5.50 -19.76 -21.82
CA GLU A 647 -6.68 -18.99 -22.26
C GLU A 647 -8.01 -19.68 -21.96
N THR A 648 -8.01 -21.01 -21.82
CA THR A 648 -9.24 -21.82 -21.64
C THR A 648 -9.32 -22.49 -20.27
N MET A 649 -8.22 -22.51 -19.52
CA MET A 649 -8.17 -23.06 -18.18
C MET A 649 -8.88 -22.14 -17.18
N GLN A 650 -9.55 -22.77 -16.22
CA GLN A 650 -10.11 -22.10 -15.04
C GLN A 650 -9.37 -22.63 -13.81
N GLY A 651 -8.95 -21.72 -12.94
CA GLY A 651 -8.23 -22.04 -11.71
C GLY A 651 -7.24 -20.95 -11.33
N ASP A 652 -6.63 -21.13 -10.16
CA ASP A 652 -5.66 -20.21 -9.61
C ASP A 652 -4.26 -20.83 -9.72
N ILE A 653 -3.30 -20.06 -10.25
CA ILE A 653 -1.89 -20.45 -10.31
C ILE A 653 -1.12 -19.48 -9.45
N GLY A 654 -0.36 -20.00 -8.49
CA GLY A 654 0.42 -19.14 -7.61
C GLY A 654 1.47 -19.86 -6.81
N TYR A 655 2.13 -19.07 -5.98
CA TYR A 655 3.12 -19.54 -5.03
C TYR A 655 2.63 -19.24 -3.61
N SER A 656 2.74 -20.23 -2.73
CA SER A 656 2.65 -20.04 -1.29
C SER A 656 3.99 -20.47 -0.71
N GLY A 657 4.57 -19.60 0.11
CA GLY A 657 5.84 -19.85 0.75
C GLY A 657 5.91 -19.23 2.13
N ASP A 658 6.82 -19.78 2.92
CA ASP A 658 7.12 -19.33 4.26
C ASP A 658 8.33 -18.40 4.22
N LEU A 659 8.17 -17.20 4.76
CA LEU A 659 9.25 -16.25 4.98
C LEU A 659 9.80 -16.45 6.39
N PRO A 660 11.04 -16.97 6.56
CA PRO A 660 11.62 -17.19 7.88
C PRO A 660 12.00 -15.86 8.53
N VAL A 661 11.64 -15.70 9.80
CA VAL A 661 11.92 -14.54 10.65
C VAL A 661 12.70 -15.02 11.86
N ALA A 662 13.94 -14.55 12.01
CA ALA A 662 14.78 -14.88 13.16
C ALA A 662 14.21 -14.28 14.47
N LEU A 663 14.00 -15.12 15.48
CA LEU A 663 13.43 -14.70 16.76
C LEU A 663 14.44 -14.01 17.67
N ASP A 664 15.74 -14.14 17.41
CA ASP A 664 16.83 -13.53 18.19
C ASP A 664 16.62 -12.04 18.48
N VAL A 665 16.19 -11.27 17.48
CA VAL A 665 15.97 -9.82 17.62
C VAL A 665 14.80 -9.53 18.57
N TYR A 666 13.76 -10.36 18.52
CA TYR A 666 12.59 -10.23 19.37
C TYR A 666 12.89 -10.67 20.81
N ARG A 667 13.66 -11.75 20.99
CA ARG A 667 14.13 -12.21 22.31
C ARG A 667 15.02 -11.18 23.00
N LYS A 668 15.99 -10.59 22.29
CA LYS A 668 16.85 -9.51 22.83
C LYS A 668 16.06 -8.27 23.27
N LYS A 669 14.95 -7.96 22.58
CA LYS A 669 14.04 -6.86 22.97
C LYS A 669 13.14 -7.24 24.15
N ALA A 670 12.86 -8.52 24.36
CA ALA A 670 12.04 -9.04 25.46
C ALA A 670 12.76 -8.98 26.83
N GLU A 671 14.07 -9.25 26.86
CA GLU A 671 14.88 -9.27 28.08
C GLU A 671 14.86 -7.98 28.92
N PRO A 672 14.87 -6.76 28.35
CA PRO A 672 14.70 -5.53 29.13
C PRO A 672 13.25 -5.19 29.50
N GLY A 673 12.25 -5.71 28.77
CA GLY A 673 10.81 -5.40 28.99
C GLY A 673 10.10 -6.32 29.98
N SER A 674 10.59 -7.56 30.15
CA SER A 674 10.03 -8.57 31.06
C SER A 674 10.28 -8.30 32.55
N LYS A 675 11.15 -7.34 32.89
CA LYS A 675 11.43 -6.91 34.27
C LYS A 675 10.46 -5.85 34.84
N LEU A 676 9.35 -5.57 34.17
CA LEU A 676 8.37 -4.55 34.59
C LEU A 676 7.05 -5.15 35.09
N MET A 677 7.12 -6.21 35.89
CA MET A 677 6.19 -6.36 37.01
C MET A 677 7.02 -6.27 38.30
N PRO A 678 6.71 -5.35 39.24
CA PRO A 678 7.21 -5.48 40.61
C PRO A 678 6.71 -6.77 41.26
#